data_AF-A0A2D8XMH4-F1
#
_entry.id   AF-A0A2D8XMH4-F1
#
_cell.length_a   1.000
_cell.length_b   1.000
_cell.length_c   1.000
_cell.angle_alpha   90.00
_cell.angle_beta   90.00
_cell.angle_gamma   90.00
#
_symmetry.space_group_name_H-M   'P 1'
#
loop_
_entity.id
_entity.type
_entity.pdbx_description
1 polymer ?
#
loop_
_entity_poly.entity_id
_entity_poly.type
_entity_poly.pdbx_seq_one_letter_code
_entity_poly.pdbx_strand_id
1 'polypeptide(L)'
;MAFDNCVATIRQAAPNLNEQQAKELKDEVVDILERLQADKNVADLDAELKKAVNERVAQEERAAINEKRNRALNYKTRLRFIQQLREVPEEDIPAFLESILSRTEGNSLYKKSIESTANAYGEIGHALFFRAVEDAGVPRGEAVSFLRKARNGEALMLESYEPGSSGNKTARIIAEAMEKTNDYLRKQANKYGADIARIPGYLVKQSHDSMKIIRATKEAWVEDIMKYLDEERTFGRPMTDAAKRKYLNNVYKTLTTEQKHDDYVKDLSADPVFKGPGNLGKKLSHHRSLHFKDGKAAWEYMKAYGRPDVGTSFFGGVDMLSRSIAAMQHLGPNPKHMLDDLVKRARAKIGDNAKIANKINDAKLEHYYNRVTGAGSILPVYHSKGFLLTRGINLLKNLSGAALLGGTTLTSVADIGTSSVRLSEVGMNFLEAHKSVLGGLLQGRRSGEKRQIADSLAVGMEHLISGVQSRFLGAEGMEGQGSFLLSGVMRITGMNWLTDTLKTSVALSLSNFIARQIGKSFDGLNVTLRREMSAYGITADEFATLGTAVREVEGKAYLDLDALDNPDFSLKMKEFFNGFADSAVLTPGARTQAFITPGKRGEPLTEMMIVGMHLKSFSVSYWNEILSRAWKGEGVRVGYGLHLAASMAVYGYLATTLKDIAAGKEPREIGPKALLSAMATSGGLGFYGDVFIGTVGRKERFGEGVLEAIGGPVIGTGIRSAKALADLARGDVDKASNKAMRAAKSMIPGANIFYSRIAVDYLFFWQLQEYLRPGWARSFEKRVHEETGQDFYIRPTEAVN
;
A
#
# COMPACT_ATOMS: atom_id res chain seq x y z
N MET A 1 -16.72 45.41 31.33
CA MET A 1 -15.82 46.26 30.52
C MET A 1 -16.57 46.74 29.28
N ALA A 2 -16.46 48.02 28.91
CA ALA A 2 -17.14 48.59 27.75
C ALA A 2 -16.53 48.10 26.42
N PHE A 3 -17.38 47.97 25.39
CA PHE A 3 -17.11 47.44 24.04
C PHE A 3 -15.79 47.94 23.40
N ASP A 4 -15.49 49.23 23.54
CA ASP A 4 -14.31 49.86 22.94
C ASP A 4 -13.00 49.52 23.66
N ASN A 5 -13.05 49.26 24.98
CA ASN A 5 -11.86 48.91 25.76
C ASN A 5 -11.37 47.48 25.47
N CYS A 6 -12.27 46.57 25.10
CA CYS A 6 -11.90 45.19 24.77
C CYS A 6 -11.18 45.12 23.41
N VAL A 7 -11.69 45.83 22.40
CA VAL A 7 -11.06 45.94 21.07
C VAL A 7 -9.71 46.66 21.16
N ALA A 8 -9.59 47.70 21.98
CA ALA A 8 -8.32 48.39 22.22
C ALA A 8 -7.26 47.48 22.87
N THR A 9 -7.66 46.64 23.83
CA THR A 9 -6.76 45.68 24.49
C THR A 9 -6.27 44.59 23.52
N ILE A 10 -7.16 44.06 22.67
CA ILE A 10 -6.80 43.09 21.62
C ILE A 10 -5.81 43.71 20.61
N ARG A 11 -6.00 44.98 20.24
CA ARG A 11 -5.10 45.68 19.30
C ARG A 11 -3.75 46.07 19.92
N GLN A 12 -3.71 46.31 21.23
CA GLN A 12 -2.44 46.48 21.96
C GLN A 12 -1.63 45.18 22.02
N ALA A 13 -2.30 44.03 22.20
CA ALA A 13 -1.64 42.73 22.21
C ALA A 13 -1.26 42.22 20.81
N ALA A 14 -2.00 42.63 19.76
CA ALA A 14 -1.80 42.16 18.38
C ALA A 14 -2.02 43.30 17.35
N PRO A 15 -1.01 44.16 17.11
CA PRO A 15 -1.13 45.32 16.23
C PRO A 15 -1.36 44.98 14.74
N ASN A 16 -1.17 43.72 14.35
CA ASN A 16 -1.24 43.26 12.95
C ASN A 16 -2.63 42.75 12.51
N LEU A 17 -3.63 42.72 13.39
CA LEU A 17 -4.99 42.26 13.07
C LEU A 17 -5.78 43.36 12.33
N ASN A 18 -6.47 43.00 11.25
CA ASN A 18 -7.38 43.92 10.57
C ASN A 18 -8.70 44.09 11.36
N GLU A 19 -9.48 45.14 11.04
CA GLU A 19 -10.68 45.51 11.82
C GLU A 19 -11.75 44.41 11.87
N GLN A 20 -11.85 43.62 10.79
CA GLN A 20 -12.80 42.51 10.71
C GLN A 20 -12.36 41.31 11.55
N GLN A 21 -11.06 41.01 11.57
CA GLN A 21 -10.46 39.98 12.45
C GLN A 21 -10.59 40.37 13.93
N ALA A 22 -10.38 41.64 14.27
CA ALA A 22 -10.55 42.13 15.64
C ALA A 22 -12.01 42.07 16.12
N LYS A 23 -12.98 42.28 15.21
CA LYS A 23 -14.42 42.13 15.49
C LYS A 23 -14.84 40.66 15.64
N GLU A 24 -14.30 39.75 14.83
CA GLU A 24 -14.57 38.30 14.98
C GLU A 24 -13.94 37.72 16.26
N LEU A 25 -12.73 38.14 16.62
CA LEU A 25 -12.07 37.71 17.86
C LEU A 25 -12.83 38.17 19.11
N LYS A 26 -13.53 39.30 19.03
CA LYS A 26 -14.27 39.88 20.16
C LYS A 26 -15.34 38.94 20.70
N ASP A 27 -16.16 38.34 19.84
CA ASP A 27 -17.23 37.45 20.28
C ASP A 27 -16.66 36.15 20.89
N GLU A 28 -15.49 35.71 20.41
CA GLU A 28 -14.75 34.58 20.99
C GLU A 28 -14.10 34.94 22.33
N VAL A 29 -13.58 36.17 22.51
CA VAL A 29 -13.01 36.65 23.78
C VAL A 29 -14.08 36.81 24.85
N VAL A 30 -15.30 37.24 24.46
CA VAL A 30 -16.46 37.25 25.36
C VAL A 30 -16.82 35.83 25.81
N ASP A 31 -16.81 34.86 24.89
CA ASP A 31 -17.05 33.45 25.25
C ASP A 31 -15.93 32.88 26.14
N ILE A 32 -14.66 33.25 25.95
CA ILE A 32 -13.55 32.90 26.86
C ILE A 32 -13.74 33.52 28.24
N LEU A 33 -14.17 34.79 28.32
CA LEU A 33 -14.45 35.47 29.57
C LEU A 33 -15.59 34.78 30.33
N GLU A 34 -16.69 34.47 29.65
CA GLU A 34 -17.83 33.75 30.22
C GLU A 34 -17.43 32.35 30.71
N ARG A 35 -16.53 31.65 29.99
CA ARG A 35 -15.95 30.37 30.40
C ARG A 35 -15.14 30.47 31.70
N LEU A 36 -14.24 31.44 31.78
CA LEU A 36 -13.38 31.63 32.96
C LEU A 36 -14.20 32.08 34.19
N GLN A 37 -15.28 32.82 33.98
CA GLN A 37 -16.21 33.21 35.04
C GLN A 37 -17.07 32.04 35.55
N ALA A 38 -17.35 31.06 34.69
CA ALA A 38 -18.11 29.87 35.07
C ALA A 38 -17.26 28.81 35.81
N ASP A 39 -15.92 28.90 35.73
CA ASP A 39 -15.00 28.00 36.42
C ASP A 39 -14.68 28.52 37.83
N LYS A 40 -15.17 27.78 38.84
CA LYS A 40 -14.99 28.12 40.26
C LYS A 40 -13.54 28.00 40.75
N ASN A 41 -12.63 27.42 39.95
CA ASN A 41 -11.23 27.22 40.30
C ASN A 41 -10.32 28.35 39.78
N VAL A 42 -10.85 29.31 39.02
CA VAL A 42 -10.07 30.45 38.50
C VAL A 42 -9.95 31.52 39.58
N ALA A 43 -8.79 31.58 40.23
CA ALA A 43 -8.50 32.55 41.29
C ALA A 43 -8.18 33.97 40.75
N ASP A 44 -7.60 34.07 39.55
CA ASP A 44 -7.29 35.33 38.87
C ASP A 44 -7.85 35.30 37.44
N LEU A 45 -9.06 35.83 37.30
CA LEU A 45 -9.79 35.89 36.04
C LEU A 45 -9.04 36.70 34.97
N ASP A 46 -8.37 37.79 35.35
CA ASP A 46 -7.70 38.68 34.41
C ASP A 46 -6.39 38.08 33.90
N ALA A 47 -5.64 37.38 34.74
CA ALA A 47 -4.44 36.66 34.32
C ALA A 47 -4.76 35.49 33.38
N GLU A 48 -5.75 34.68 33.71
CA GLU A 48 -6.13 33.52 32.88
C GLU A 48 -6.82 33.95 31.58
N LEU A 49 -7.59 35.05 31.60
CA LEU A 49 -8.14 35.67 30.39
C LEU A 49 -7.03 36.16 29.47
N LYS A 50 -6.05 36.91 30.00
CA LYS A 50 -4.90 37.37 29.20
C LYS A 50 -4.13 36.21 28.59
N LYS A 51 -3.91 35.12 29.34
CA LYS A 51 -3.26 33.91 28.84
C LYS A 51 -4.05 33.25 27.72
N ALA A 52 -5.35 33.00 27.91
CA ALA A 52 -6.22 32.41 26.90
C ALA A 52 -6.35 33.28 25.64
N VAL A 53 -6.43 34.61 25.80
CA VAL A 53 -6.45 35.57 24.69
C VAL A 53 -5.12 35.57 23.93
N ASN A 54 -3.98 35.56 24.62
CA ASN A 54 -2.65 35.50 24.00
C ASN A 54 -2.43 34.17 23.25
N GLU A 55 -2.87 33.05 23.83
CA GLU A 55 -2.84 31.74 23.16
C GLU A 55 -3.71 31.75 21.90
N ARG A 56 -4.90 32.34 21.95
CA ARG A 56 -5.81 32.47 20.79
C ARG A 56 -5.23 33.38 19.70
N VAL A 57 -4.66 34.52 20.08
CA VAL A 57 -3.96 35.43 19.16
C VAL A 57 -2.79 34.70 18.49
N ALA A 58 -1.97 33.98 19.26
CA ALA A 58 -0.87 33.20 18.71
C ALA A 58 -1.35 32.09 17.74
N GLN A 59 -2.50 31.47 18.00
CA GLN A 59 -3.13 30.52 17.08
C GLN A 59 -3.59 31.18 15.78
N GLU A 60 -4.22 32.36 15.82
CA GLU A 60 -4.66 33.11 14.63
C GLU A 60 -3.47 33.66 13.81
N GLU A 61 -2.41 34.13 14.48
CA GLU A 61 -1.18 34.52 13.77
C GLU A 61 -0.54 33.31 13.07
N ARG A 62 -0.48 32.16 13.75
CA ARG A 62 -0.01 30.91 13.17
C ARG A 62 -0.90 30.45 12.00
N ALA A 63 -2.21 30.58 12.12
CA ALA A 63 -3.18 30.33 11.05
C ALA A 63 -2.88 31.18 9.80
N ALA A 64 -2.71 32.49 9.99
CA ALA A 64 -2.44 33.44 8.92
C ALA A 64 -1.07 33.20 8.25
N ILE A 65 -0.03 32.90 9.04
CA ILE A 65 1.30 32.50 8.53
C ILE A 65 1.19 31.24 7.69
N ASN A 66 0.50 30.22 8.20
CA ASN A 66 0.29 28.97 7.48
C ASN A 66 -0.52 29.17 6.20
N GLU A 67 -1.51 30.05 6.18
CA GLU A 67 -2.27 30.39 4.97
C GLU A 67 -1.38 31.06 3.92
N LYS A 68 -0.54 32.04 4.32
CA LYS A 68 0.47 32.65 3.43
C LYS A 68 1.42 31.60 2.86
N ARG A 69 1.97 30.72 3.73
CA ARG A 69 2.83 29.59 3.32
C ARG A 69 2.12 28.67 2.34
N ASN A 70 0.86 28.30 2.60
CA ASN A 70 0.08 27.42 1.74
C ASN A 70 -0.21 28.05 0.37
N ARG A 71 -0.45 29.36 0.31
CA ARG A 71 -0.55 30.11 -0.96
C ARG A 71 0.76 30.07 -1.74
N ALA A 72 1.90 30.29 -1.08
CA ALA A 72 3.22 30.21 -1.72
C ALA A 72 3.52 28.79 -2.25
N LEU A 73 3.19 27.76 -1.49
CA LEU A 73 3.32 26.35 -1.92
C LEU A 73 2.46 26.07 -3.16
N ASN A 74 1.19 26.48 -3.16
CA ASN A 74 0.31 26.34 -4.33
C ASN A 74 0.88 27.07 -5.56
N TYR A 75 1.40 28.28 -5.37
CA TYR A 75 2.03 29.05 -6.46
C TYR A 75 3.27 28.33 -7.01
N LYS A 76 4.16 27.85 -6.15
CA LYS A 76 5.36 27.09 -6.54
C LYS A 76 4.99 25.81 -7.29
N THR A 77 4.02 25.05 -6.80
CA THR A 77 3.52 23.83 -7.47
C THR A 77 2.99 24.13 -8.86
N ARG A 78 2.16 25.18 -8.98
CA ARG A 78 1.61 25.61 -10.27
C ARG A 78 2.71 26.03 -11.25
N LEU A 79 3.70 26.82 -10.80
CA LEU A 79 4.81 27.24 -11.65
C LEU A 79 5.63 26.06 -12.16
N ARG A 80 5.98 25.11 -11.26
CA ARG A 80 6.70 23.89 -11.64
C ARG A 80 5.93 23.12 -12.71
N PHE A 81 4.62 22.93 -12.52
CA PHE A 81 3.80 22.25 -13.51
C PHE A 81 3.76 22.99 -14.84
N ILE A 82 3.61 24.32 -14.84
CA ILE A 82 3.59 25.11 -16.09
C ILE A 82 4.92 24.99 -16.83
N GLN A 83 6.05 25.01 -16.13
CA GLN A 83 7.38 24.82 -16.73
C GLN A 83 7.49 23.46 -17.39
N GLN A 84 7.17 22.38 -16.68
CA GLN A 84 7.17 21.02 -17.22
C GLN A 84 6.19 20.88 -18.38
N LEU A 85 4.97 21.41 -18.22
CA LEU A 85 3.92 21.34 -19.23
C LEU A 85 4.36 22.01 -20.52
N ARG A 86 5.20 23.07 -20.49
CA ARG A 86 5.73 23.70 -21.72
C ARG A 86 6.64 22.76 -22.52
N GLU A 87 7.46 21.98 -21.83
CA GLU A 87 8.44 21.06 -22.42
C GLU A 87 7.80 19.75 -22.93
N VAL A 88 6.64 19.37 -22.37
CA VAL A 88 5.91 18.15 -22.77
C VAL A 88 5.22 18.32 -24.14
N PRO A 89 5.47 17.45 -25.13
CA PRO A 89 4.75 17.45 -26.40
C PRO A 89 3.23 17.30 -26.20
N GLU A 90 2.41 17.90 -27.06
CA GLU A 90 0.95 17.93 -26.87
C GLU A 90 0.35 16.53 -26.80
N GLU A 91 0.84 15.62 -27.64
CA GLU A 91 0.44 14.22 -27.70
C GLU A 91 0.68 13.45 -26.39
N ASP A 92 1.65 13.90 -25.59
CA ASP A 92 2.07 13.28 -24.34
C ASP A 92 1.39 13.89 -23.10
N ILE A 93 0.71 15.04 -23.24
CA ILE A 93 0.04 15.73 -22.12
C ILE A 93 -0.89 14.80 -21.32
N PRO A 94 -1.75 13.95 -21.95
CA PRO A 94 -2.59 13.02 -21.18
C PRO A 94 -1.77 12.03 -20.34
N ALA A 95 -0.69 11.47 -20.92
CA ALA A 95 0.18 10.51 -20.23
C ALA A 95 0.98 11.19 -19.09
N PHE A 96 1.41 12.43 -19.32
CA PHE A 96 2.06 13.26 -18.32
C PHE A 96 1.13 13.55 -17.12
N LEU A 97 -0.12 13.96 -17.36
CA LEU A 97 -1.10 14.16 -16.28
C LEU A 97 -1.33 12.89 -15.45
N GLU A 98 -1.51 11.75 -16.12
CA GLU A 98 -1.68 10.46 -15.46
C GLU A 98 -0.43 10.05 -14.64
N SER A 99 0.76 10.47 -15.08
CA SER A 99 2.04 10.14 -14.43
C SER A 99 2.26 10.89 -13.12
N ILE A 100 1.70 12.10 -12.97
CA ILE A 100 1.77 12.85 -11.71
C ILE A 100 1.08 12.08 -10.59
N LEU A 101 -0.03 11.39 -10.91
CA LEU A 101 -0.82 10.66 -9.93
C LEU A 101 -0.21 9.28 -9.66
N SER A 102 -0.02 8.49 -10.70
CA SER A 102 0.24 7.05 -10.61
C SER A 102 1.52 6.67 -11.32
N ARG A 103 2.22 5.66 -10.79
CA ARG A 103 3.44 5.13 -11.40
C ARG A 103 3.14 4.62 -12.80
N THR A 104 3.94 5.06 -13.77
CA THR A 104 3.91 4.55 -15.14
C THR A 104 4.65 3.22 -15.22
N GLU A 105 4.10 2.27 -15.98
CA GLU A 105 4.77 1.00 -16.27
C GLU A 105 5.58 1.08 -17.57
N GLY A 106 6.64 0.30 -17.68
CA GLY A 106 7.47 0.17 -18.90
C GLY A 106 8.41 1.36 -19.16
N ASN A 107 8.54 1.76 -20.42
CA ASN A 107 9.54 2.72 -20.91
C ASN A 107 9.14 4.21 -20.82
N SER A 108 8.19 4.57 -19.94
CA SER A 108 7.70 5.95 -19.84
C SER A 108 8.81 6.93 -19.43
N LEU A 109 8.73 8.15 -19.97
CA LEU A 109 9.60 9.28 -19.66
C LEU A 109 9.22 10.01 -18.36
N TYR A 110 8.08 9.69 -17.75
CA TYR A 110 7.54 10.38 -16.57
C TYR A 110 7.25 9.38 -15.46
N LYS A 111 8.21 9.13 -14.57
CA LYS A 111 8.07 8.11 -13.51
C LYS A 111 7.84 8.67 -12.12
N LYS A 112 8.13 9.95 -11.92
CA LYS A 112 7.88 10.64 -10.66
C LYS A 112 6.37 10.89 -10.46
N SER A 113 5.82 10.34 -9.38
CA SER A 113 4.37 10.31 -9.14
C SER A 113 4.03 10.38 -7.65
N ILE A 114 2.79 10.73 -7.31
CA ILE A 114 2.30 10.64 -5.92
C ILE A 114 2.45 9.21 -5.39
N GLU A 115 2.14 8.20 -6.20
CA GLU A 115 2.32 6.80 -5.81
C GLU A 115 3.77 6.45 -5.45
N SER A 116 4.73 6.77 -6.33
CA SER A 116 6.14 6.45 -6.08
C SER A 116 6.70 7.21 -4.88
N THR A 117 6.35 8.49 -4.73
CA THR A 117 6.71 9.30 -3.57
C THR A 117 6.07 8.76 -2.27
N ALA A 118 4.81 8.31 -2.32
CA ALA A 118 4.14 7.73 -1.16
C ALA A 118 4.81 6.43 -0.70
N ASN A 119 5.15 5.55 -1.66
CA ASN A 119 5.88 4.32 -1.38
C ASN A 119 7.27 4.63 -0.77
N ALA A 120 7.98 5.61 -1.32
CA ALA A 120 9.29 6.02 -0.80
C ALA A 120 9.19 6.54 0.66
N TYR A 121 8.22 7.40 0.99
CA TYR A 121 8.03 7.83 2.39
C TYR A 121 7.62 6.69 3.32
N GLY A 122 6.80 5.74 2.85
CA GLY A 122 6.43 4.55 3.62
C GLY A 122 7.66 3.70 3.95
N GLU A 123 8.48 3.41 2.94
CA GLU A 123 9.73 2.65 3.10
C GLU A 123 10.75 3.38 3.98
N ILE A 124 10.89 4.71 3.86
CA ILE A 124 11.72 5.52 4.77
C ILE A 124 11.19 5.40 6.21
N GLY A 125 9.87 5.50 6.42
CA GLY A 125 9.26 5.36 7.73
C GLY A 125 9.52 3.99 8.36
N HIS A 126 9.44 2.92 7.55
CA HIS A 126 9.77 1.57 7.99
C HIS A 126 11.27 1.41 8.30
N ALA A 127 12.16 1.91 7.45
CA ALA A 127 13.61 1.86 7.66
C ALA A 127 14.02 2.62 8.94
N LEU A 128 13.44 3.80 9.18
CA LEU A 128 13.66 4.57 10.41
C LEU A 128 13.24 3.80 11.66
N PHE A 129 12.05 3.17 11.61
CA PHE A 129 11.55 2.36 12.72
C PHE A 129 12.48 1.16 12.98
N PHE A 130 12.78 0.40 11.92
CA PHE A 130 13.54 -0.84 12.05
C PHE A 130 15.00 -0.64 12.44
N ARG A 131 15.65 0.43 11.96
CA ARG A 131 17.00 0.77 12.42
C ARG A 131 16.98 1.21 13.88
N ALA A 132 16.02 2.05 14.28
CA ALA A 132 15.93 2.52 15.66
C ALA A 132 15.76 1.39 16.68
N VAL A 133 14.92 0.38 16.40
CA VAL A 133 14.78 -0.77 17.31
C VAL A 133 16.04 -1.65 17.34
N GLU A 134 16.74 -1.79 16.23
CA GLU A 134 17.94 -2.63 16.15
C GLU A 134 19.18 -1.98 16.76
N ASP A 135 19.36 -0.68 16.56
CA ASP A 135 20.40 0.11 17.21
C ASP A 135 20.24 0.06 18.75
N ALA A 136 19.00 -0.11 19.23
CA ALA A 136 18.67 -0.31 20.64
C ALA A 136 18.72 -1.79 21.09
N GLY A 137 19.10 -2.72 20.21
CA GLY A 137 19.32 -4.13 20.54
C GLY A 137 18.11 -5.07 20.39
N VAL A 138 17.00 -4.62 19.78
CA VAL A 138 15.82 -5.45 19.51
C VAL A 138 15.81 -5.89 18.03
N PRO A 139 15.92 -7.19 17.71
CA PRO A 139 15.85 -7.67 16.33
C PRO A 139 14.52 -7.32 15.64
N ARG A 140 14.52 -6.98 14.34
CA ARG A 140 13.28 -6.64 13.59
C ARG A 140 12.18 -7.67 13.75
N GLY A 141 12.52 -8.95 13.67
CA GLY A 141 11.55 -10.04 13.79
C GLY A 141 10.86 -10.08 15.17
N GLU A 142 11.62 -9.77 16.22
CA GLU A 142 11.08 -9.62 17.57
C GLU A 142 10.17 -8.39 17.66
N ALA A 143 10.62 -7.24 17.15
CA ALA A 143 9.82 -6.01 17.13
C ALA A 143 8.48 -6.18 16.40
N VAL A 144 8.48 -6.82 15.21
CA VAL A 144 7.25 -7.13 14.46
C VAL A 144 6.37 -8.09 15.24
N SER A 145 6.93 -9.16 15.79
CA SER A 145 6.19 -10.14 16.61
C SER A 145 5.57 -9.47 17.84
N PHE A 146 6.29 -8.53 18.46
CA PHE A 146 5.83 -7.79 19.62
C PHE A 146 4.66 -6.86 19.27
N LEU A 147 4.77 -6.08 18.18
CA LEU A 147 3.74 -5.15 17.72
C LEU A 147 2.42 -5.84 17.31
N ARG A 148 2.50 -7.07 16.75
CA ARG A 148 1.34 -7.81 16.26
C ARG A 148 0.59 -8.61 17.33
N LYS A 149 1.14 -8.71 18.54
CA LYS A 149 0.51 -9.41 19.66
C LYS A 149 -0.36 -8.44 20.45
N ALA A 150 -1.67 -8.58 20.36
CA ALA A 150 -2.63 -7.73 21.08
C ALA A 150 -2.31 -7.61 22.59
N ARG A 151 -1.87 -8.70 23.24
CA ARG A 151 -1.49 -8.69 24.67
C ARG A 151 -0.38 -7.70 25.04
N ASN A 152 0.42 -7.24 24.08
CA ASN A 152 1.50 -6.28 24.31
C ASN A 152 1.03 -4.82 24.14
N GLY A 153 -0.21 -4.61 23.70
CA GLY A 153 -0.73 -3.28 23.38
C GLY A 153 -0.79 -2.36 24.58
N GLU A 154 -1.16 -2.86 25.75
CA GLU A 154 -1.19 -2.08 26.99
C GLU A 154 0.18 -1.47 27.30
N ALA A 155 1.24 -2.29 27.30
CA ALA A 155 2.59 -1.83 27.56
C ALA A 155 3.03 -0.74 26.57
N LEU A 156 2.75 -0.90 25.27
CA LEU A 156 3.08 0.11 24.25
C LEU A 156 2.31 1.41 24.46
N MET A 157 1.04 1.34 24.85
CA MET A 157 0.22 2.52 25.10
C MET A 157 0.62 3.22 26.39
N LEU A 158 1.06 2.50 27.43
CA LEU A 158 1.64 3.10 28.63
C LEU A 158 2.91 3.90 28.29
N GLU A 159 3.86 3.26 27.59
CA GLU A 159 5.11 3.90 27.14
C GLU A 159 4.88 5.12 26.22
N SER A 160 3.80 5.11 25.44
CA SER A 160 3.38 6.24 24.59
C SER A 160 3.10 7.52 25.38
N TYR A 161 2.47 7.39 26.56
CA TYR A 161 2.04 8.52 27.39
C TYR A 161 3.13 8.93 28.37
N GLU A 162 3.76 7.94 28.99
CA GLU A 162 4.81 8.13 29.97
C GLU A 162 5.95 7.12 29.74
N PRO A 163 7.10 7.55 29.18
CA PRO A 163 8.24 6.66 28.94
C PRO A 163 8.73 6.00 30.23
N GLY A 164 8.86 4.68 30.22
CA GLY A 164 9.26 3.83 31.34
C GLY A 164 8.09 3.28 32.18
N SER A 165 6.86 3.73 31.96
CA SER A 165 5.70 3.39 32.80
C SER A 165 5.25 1.93 32.70
N SER A 166 5.61 1.18 31.65
CA SER A 166 5.19 -0.22 31.50
C SER A 166 6.09 -1.22 32.23
N GLY A 167 7.29 -0.79 32.64
CA GLY A 167 8.34 -1.68 33.14
C GLY A 167 8.91 -2.65 32.09
N ASN A 168 8.51 -2.57 30.83
CA ASN A 168 8.94 -3.45 29.75
C ASN A 168 9.93 -2.75 28.81
N LYS A 169 11.21 -3.15 28.87
CA LYS A 169 12.28 -2.56 28.06
C LYS A 169 12.01 -2.66 26.54
N THR A 170 11.51 -3.80 26.07
CA THR A 170 11.18 -3.97 24.64
C THR A 170 10.03 -3.06 24.21
N ALA A 171 9.00 -2.90 25.05
CA ALA A 171 7.90 -1.97 24.78
C ALA A 171 8.40 -0.53 24.68
N ARG A 172 9.27 -0.10 25.60
CA ARG A 172 9.87 1.23 25.59
C ARG A 172 10.67 1.50 24.32
N ILE A 173 11.57 0.57 23.93
CA ILE A 173 12.39 0.71 22.72
C ILE A 173 11.51 0.82 21.46
N ILE A 174 10.47 -0.01 21.36
CA ILE A 174 9.54 0.02 20.23
C ILE A 174 8.74 1.33 20.22
N ALA A 175 8.28 1.80 21.38
CA ALA A 175 7.57 3.07 21.51
C ALA A 175 8.42 4.27 21.09
N GLU A 176 9.67 4.35 21.54
CA GLU A 176 10.63 5.39 21.15
C GLU A 176 10.90 5.37 19.64
N ALA A 177 11.05 4.18 19.03
CA ALA A 177 11.21 4.03 17.59
C ALA A 177 9.96 4.49 16.81
N MET A 178 8.76 4.17 17.30
CA MET A 178 7.50 4.64 16.71
C MET A 178 7.38 6.16 16.78
N GLU A 179 7.74 6.78 17.91
CA GLU A 179 7.71 8.23 18.08
C GLU A 179 8.66 8.91 17.09
N LYS A 180 9.88 8.40 16.94
CA LYS A 180 10.87 8.91 15.99
C LYS A 180 10.35 8.88 14.55
N THR A 181 9.72 7.78 14.14
CA THR A 181 9.11 7.65 12.80
C THR A 181 7.94 8.61 12.61
N ASN A 182 7.04 8.71 13.59
CA ASN A 182 5.90 9.62 13.53
C ASN A 182 6.35 11.09 13.46
N ASP A 183 7.36 11.48 14.25
CA ASP A 183 7.87 12.85 14.24
C ASP A 183 8.53 13.21 12.90
N TYR A 184 9.26 12.27 12.29
CA TYR A 184 9.79 12.44 10.94
C TYR A 184 8.67 12.70 9.93
N LEU A 185 7.65 11.84 9.87
CA LEU A 185 6.54 11.99 8.92
C LEU A 185 5.72 13.25 9.20
N ARG A 186 5.50 13.60 10.47
CA ARG A 186 4.85 14.85 10.88
C ARG A 186 5.59 16.08 10.35
N LYS A 187 6.92 16.12 10.49
CA LYS A 187 7.77 17.19 9.95
C LYS A 187 7.66 17.29 8.43
N GLN A 188 7.64 16.16 7.72
CA GLN A 188 7.43 16.15 6.27
C GLN A 188 6.03 16.66 5.89
N ALA A 189 4.97 16.23 6.58
CA ALA A 189 3.62 16.74 6.34
C ALA A 189 3.55 18.27 6.55
N ASN A 190 4.22 18.78 7.59
CA ASN A 190 4.27 20.20 7.88
C ASN A 190 5.04 20.99 6.82
N LYS A 191 6.13 20.42 6.27
CA LYS A 191 6.90 20.99 5.15
C LYS A 191 6.02 21.26 3.92
N TYR A 192 5.03 20.41 3.65
CA TYR A 192 4.19 20.49 2.45
C TYR A 192 2.78 21.05 2.66
N GLY A 193 2.48 21.60 3.84
CA GLY A 193 1.29 22.44 4.04
C GLY A 193 0.35 22.03 5.17
N ALA A 194 0.65 20.93 5.88
CA ALA A 194 -0.01 20.64 7.15
C ALA A 194 0.59 21.46 8.30
N ASP A 195 -0.06 21.43 9.45
CA ASP A 195 0.41 22.03 10.69
C ASP A 195 0.05 21.13 11.87
N ILE A 196 0.64 19.95 11.88
CA ILE A 196 0.44 18.93 12.87
C ILE A 196 1.34 19.22 14.08
N ALA A 197 0.71 19.49 15.23
CA ALA A 197 1.41 19.65 16.50
C ALA A 197 1.98 18.31 17.00
N ARG A 198 3.07 18.37 17.77
CA ARG A 198 3.56 17.21 18.52
C ARG A 198 2.67 17.06 19.76
N ILE A 199 2.12 15.87 19.98
CA ILE A 199 1.22 15.57 21.10
C ILE A 199 1.81 14.37 21.85
N PRO A 200 2.16 14.50 23.15
CA PRO A 200 2.56 13.36 23.98
C PRO A 200 1.44 12.31 24.06
N GLY A 201 1.76 11.01 24.14
CA GLY A 201 0.74 9.95 24.12
C GLY A 201 0.29 9.52 22.74
N TYR A 202 0.86 10.08 21.66
CA TYR A 202 0.37 9.92 20.29
C TYR A 202 1.24 9.01 19.42
N LEU A 203 1.43 7.74 19.83
CA LEU A 203 2.16 6.76 19.01
C LEU A 203 1.36 6.18 17.85
N VAL A 204 0.03 6.11 17.98
CA VAL A 204 -0.85 5.58 16.92
C VAL A 204 -2.03 6.50 16.67
N LYS A 205 -2.48 6.52 15.41
CA LYS A 205 -3.79 7.09 15.07
C LYS A 205 -4.86 6.29 15.80
N GLN A 206 -5.78 6.98 16.48
CA GLN A 206 -6.98 6.38 17.07
C GLN A 206 -7.71 5.62 15.97
N SER A 207 -7.76 4.31 16.16
CA SER A 207 -8.46 3.41 15.26
C SER A 207 -9.87 3.17 15.78
N HIS A 208 -10.85 3.27 14.90
CA HIS A 208 -12.24 2.96 15.19
C HIS A 208 -12.70 1.87 14.21
N ASP A 209 -13.14 0.73 14.74
CA ASP A 209 -13.80 -0.33 14.01
C ASP A 209 -15.31 -0.08 14.07
N SER A 210 -15.86 0.44 12.97
CA SER A 210 -17.27 0.78 12.86
C SER A 210 -18.19 -0.40 13.17
N MET A 211 -17.78 -1.64 12.87
CA MET A 211 -18.59 -2.82 13.16
C MET A 211 -18.65 -3.14 14.64
N LYS A 212 -17.52 -3.02 15.36
CA LYS A 212 -17.50 -3.22 16.81
C LYS A 212 -18.35 -2.16 17.50
N ILE A 213 -18.22 -0.91 17.06
CA ILE A 213 -18.99 0.24 17.57
C ILE A 213 -20.50 0.01 17.35
N ILE A 214 -20.90 -0.39 16.13
CA ILE A 214 -22.31 -0.64 15.82
C ILE A 214 -22.88 -1.83 16.60
N ARG A 215 -22.11 -2.92 16.73
CA ARG A 215 -22.52 -4.10 17.52
C ARG A 215 -22.71 -3.78 19.00
N ALA A 216 -21.91 -2.87 19.53
CA ALA A 216 -22.05 -2.41 20.92
C ALA A 216 -23.25 -1.49 21.13
N THR A 217 -23.94 -1.04 20.07
CA THR A 217 -24.96 0.02 20.09
C THR A 217 -24.38 1.41 20.40
N LYS A 218 -25.12 2.45 20.01
CA LYS A 218 -24.74 3.84 20.26
C LYS A 218 -24.65 4.12 21.75
N GLU A 219 -25.65 3.67 22.49
CA GLU A 219 -25.80 3.90 23.92
C GLU A 219 -24.62 3.31 24.70
N ALA A 220 -24.29 2.03 24.48
CA ALA A 220 -23.17 1.41 25.19
C ALA A 220 -21.81 2.00 24.78
N TRP A 221 -21.62 2.32 23.49
CA TRP A 221 -20.38 2.97 23.05
C TRP A 221 -20.18 4.35 23.69
N VAL A 222 -21.23 5.17 23.78
CA VAL A 222 -21.17 6.48 24.44
C VAL A 222 -20.85 6.34 25.93
N GLU A 223 -21.45 5.35 26.60
CA GLU A 223 -21.16 5.09 28.02
C GLU A 223 -19.74 4.60 28.24
N ASP A 224 -19.25 3.70 27.39
CA ASP A 224 -17.92 3.15 27.53
C ASP A 224 -16.84 4.20 27.20
N ILE A 225 -17.00 4.96 26.11
CA ILE A 225 -16.00 5.97 25.76
C ILE A 225 -15.89 7.07 26.82
N MET A 226 -17.01 7.48 27.44
CA MET A 226 -16.99 8.50 28.50
C MET A 226 -16.07 8.10 29.68
N LYS A 227 -15.96 6.81 29.99
CA LYS A 227 -15.10 6.31 31.08
C LYS A 227 -13.60 6.52 30.78
N TYR A 228 -13.22 6.50 29.51
CA TYR A 228 -11.83 6.52 29.06
C TYR A 228 -11.32 7.93 28.71
N LEU A 229 -12.22 8.87 28.46
CA LEU A 229 -11.86 10.21 28.00
C LEU A 229 -11.35 11.09 29.15
N ASP A 230 -10.30 11.84 28.85
CA ASP A 230 -9.92 13.04 29.59
C ASP A 230 -10.94 14.13 29.25
N GLU A 231 -11.81 14.46 30.21
CA GLU A 231 -12.93 15.37 29.97
C GLU A 231 -12.47 16.79 29.66
N GLU A 232 -11.45 17.27 30.37
CA GLU A 232 -10.93 18.62 30.22
C GLU A 232 -10.33 18.79 28.82
N ARG A 233 -9.48 17.85 28.40
CA ARG A 233 -8.84 17.89 27.09
C ARG A 233 -9.79 17.60 25.93
N THR A 234 -10.79 16.74 26.13
CA THR A 234 -11.74 16.34 25.08
C THR A 234 -12.82 17.39 24.85
N PHE A 235 -13.40 17.92 25.92
CA PHE A 235 -14.55 18.82 25.81
C PHE A 235 -14.16 20.29 25.89
N GLY A 236 -12.98 20.63 26.45
CA GLY A 236 -12.42 21.99 26.51
C GLY A 236 -13.22 22.98 27.37
N ARG A 237 -14.42 22.61 27.82
CA ARG A 237 -15.33 23.44 28.63
C ARG A 237 -16.16 22.56 29.57
N PRO A 238 -16.58 23.07 30.74
CA PRO A 238 -17.59 22.41 31.57
C PRO A 238 -18.87 22.19 30.75
N MET A 239 -19.21 20.93 30.50
CA MET A 239 -20.41 20.54 29.76
C MET A 239 -21.32 19.70 30.64
N THR A 240 -22.63 19.89 30.52
CA THR A 240 -23.60 18.97 31.11
C THR A 240 -23.46 17.58 30.48
N ASP A 241 -23.77 16.53 31.24
CA ASP A 241 -23.71 15.15 30.73
C ASP A 241 -24.56 14.95 29.48
N ALA A 242 -25.71 15.61 29.39
CA ALA A 242 -26.56 15.61 28.20
C ALA A 242 -25.84 16.20 26.98
N ALA A 243 -25.09 17.30 27.15
CA ALA A 243 -24.34 17.94 26.08
C ALA A 243 -23.14 17.08 25.65
N LYS A 244 -22.41 16.47 26.60
CA LYS A 244 -21.32 15.52 26.29
C LYS A 244 -21.84 14.32 25.49
N ARG A 245 -22.96 13.72 25.92
CA ARG A 245 -23.63 12.61 25.21
C ARG A 245 -24.10 13.01 23.82
N LYS A 246 -24.63 14.23 23.65
CA LYS A 246 -25.01 14.76 22.33
C LYS A 246 -23.80 14.90 21.40
N TYR A 247 -22.68 15.43 21.90
CA TYR A 247 -21.43 15.50 21.15
C TYR A 247 -20.95 14.11 20.72
N LEU A 248 -20.86 13.18 21.66
CA LEU A 248 -20.44 11.80 21.37
C LEU A 248 -21.41 11.09 20.42
N ASN A 249 -22.71 11.36 20.48
CA ASN A 249 -23.67 10.84 19.49
C ASN A 249 -23.35 11.30 18.06
N ASN A 250 -22.89 12.54 17.88
CA ASN A 250 -22.48 13.04 16.56
C ASN A 250 -21.15 12.40 16.11
N VAL A 251 -20.23 12.17 17.04
CA VAL A 251 -19.01 11.39 16.77
C VAL A 251 -19.38 9.97 16.35
N TYR A 252 -20.28 9.30 17.07
CA TYR A 252 -20.77 7.96 16.72
C TYR A 252 -21.33 7.91 15.30
N LYS A 253 -22.20 8.87 14.92
CA LYS A 253 -22.73 8.95 13.54
C LYS A 253 -21.60 9.05 12.53
N THR A 254 -20.64 9.95 12.75
CA THR A 254 -19.47 10.13 11.86
C THR A 254 -18.66 8.84 11.70
N LEU A 255 -18.47 8.09 12.78
CA LEU A 255 -17.75 6.81 12.77
C LEU A 255 -18.54 5.67 12.11
N THR A 256 -19.86 5.81 11.94
CA THR A 256 -20.76 4.71 11.55
C THR A 256 -21.56 4.94 10.27
N THR A 257 -21.59 6.13 9.68
CA THR A 257 -22.45 6.42 8.51
C THR A 257 -21.71 6.98 7.28
N GLU A 258 -20.39 7.17 7.32
CA GLU A 258 -19.57 7.75 6.22
C GLU A 258 -19.96 9.19 5.80
N GLN A 259 -21.10 9.71 6.27
CA GLN A 259 -21.58 11.06 6.03
C GLN A 259 -20.98 12.02 7.07
N LYS A 260 -20.38 13.11 6.58
CA LYS A 260 -20.17 14.29 7.42
C LYS A 260 -21.55 14.91 7.68
N HIS A 261 -21.98 14.94 8.93
CA HIS A 261 -23.08 15.80 9.32
C HIS A 261 -22.51 17.20 9.57
N ASP A 262 -23.00 18.20 8.84
CA ASP A 262 -22.62 19.61 9.03
C ASP A 262 -23.11 20.18 10.38
N ASP A 263 -23.90 19.41 11.14
CA ASP A 263 -24.37 19.71 12.50
C ASP A 263 -23.28 19.49 13.57
N TYR A 264 -22.01 19.74 13.23
CA TYR A 264 -21.00 19.91 14.25
C TYR A 264 -21.42 21.14 15.06
N VAL A 265 -21.78 20.91 16.33
CA VAL A 265 -21.46 21.92 17.34
C VAL A 265 -19.98 22.17 17.12
N LYS A 266 -19.63 23.37 16.62
CA LYS A 266 -18.25 23.80 16.35
C LYS A 266 -17.33 23.13 17.37
N ASP A 267 -16.30 22.44 16.89
CA ASP A 267 -15.38 21.66 17.70
C ASP A 267 -15.09 22.40 19.03
N LEU A 268 -15.66 21.89 20.11
CA LEU A 268 -15.77 22.63 21.38
C LEU A 268 -14.43 22.75 22.12
N SER A 269 -13.41 22.06 21.61
CA SER A 269 -12.06 22.01 22.16
C SER A 269 -11.07 22.98 21.49
N ALA A 270 -11.40 23.51 20.30
CA ALA A 270 -10.71 24.64 19.65
C ALA A 270 -11.42 24.99 18.33
N ASP A 271 -11.63 26.29 18.06
CA ASP A 271 -12.02 26.71 16.72
C ASP A 271 -10.94 26.29 15.71
N PRO A 272 -11.31 25.76 14.53
CA PRO A 272 -10.34 25.32 13.55
C PRO A 272 -9.39 26.47 13.22
N VAL A 273 -8.10 26.23 13.42
CA VAL A 273 -6.96 27.14 13.15
C VAL A 273 -6.91 27.59 11.66
N PHE A 274 -7.92 27.32 10.85
CA PHE A 274 -7.97 27.70 9.44
C PHE A 274 -9.41 27.94 8.95
N LYS A 275 -9.76 29.19 8.63
CA LYS A 275 -11.03 29.58 7.97
C LYS A 275 -11.02 29.24 6.46
N GLY A 276 -12.16 28.85 5.87
CA GLY A 276 -12.36 28.59 4.41
C GLY A 276 -12.49 27.11 3.98
N PRO A 277 -12.84 26.81 2.70
CA PRO A 277 -13.27 25.49 2.24
C PRO A 277 -12.24 24.38 2.49
N GLY A 278 -12.75 23.14 2.65
CA GLY A 278 -11.99 21.98 3.12
C GLY A 278 -10.75 21.67 2.28
N ASN A 279 -9.60 21.62 2.94
CA ASN A 279 -8.26 21.45 2.36
C ASN A 279 -7.55 20.25 3.03
N LEU A 280 -6.79 19.42 2.31
CA LEU A 280 -6.10 18.24 2.91
C LEU A 280 -5.12 18.65 4.01
N GLY A 281 -4.29 19.68 3.76
CA GLY A 281 -3.39 20.21 4.79
C GLY A 281 -4.14 20.60 6.06
N LYS A 282 -5.29 21.30 5.92
CA LYS A 282 -6.16 21.65 7.05
C LYS A 282 -6.72 20.41 7.76
N LYS A 283 -7.16 19.40 6.99
CA LYS A 283 -7.68 18.13 7.54
C LYS A 283 -6.66 17.43 8.43
N LEU A 284 -5.39 17.46 8.05
CA LEU A 284 -4.30 16.88 8.84
C LEU A 284 -3.93 17.74 10.06
N SER A 285 -4.04 19.06 9.94
CA SER A 285 -3.76 20.00 11.05
C SER A 285 -4.81 20.00 12.15
N HIS A 286 -6.02 19.46 11.92
CA HIS A 286 -7.02 19.40 12.98
C HIS A 286 -6.51 18.55 14.14
N HIS A 287 -6.66 19.09 15.35
CA HIS A 287 -6.38 18.36 16.56
C HIS A 287 -7.33 17.18 16.69
N ARG A 288 -6.84 16.09 17.27
CA ARG A 288 -7.67 14.94 17.63
C ARG A 288 -8.69 15.43 18.66
N SER A 289 -9.97 15.20 18.42
CA SER A 289 -11.00 15.70 19.32
C SER A 289 -11.25 14.82 20.55
N LEU A 290 -10.85 13.55 20.51
CA LEU A 290 -10.99 12.61 21.62
C LEU A 290 -9.65 12.39 22.33
N HIS A 291 -9.51 12.83 23.58
CA HIS A 291 -8.31 12.65 24.38
C HIS A 291 -8.56 11.58 25.45
N PHE A 292 -7.70 10.57 25.55
CA PHE A 292 -7.81 9.57 26.63
C PHE A 292 -7.02 10.02 27.86
N LYS A 293 -7.48 9.60 29.04
CA LYS A 293 -6.85 9.91 30.34
C LYS A 293 -5.38 9.48 30.39
N ASP A 294 -5.12 8.25 29.96
CA ASP A 294 -3.80 7.64 30.01
C ASP A 294 -3.66 6.53 28.96
N GLY A 295 -2.49 5.89 28.93
CA GLY A 295 -2.21 4.76 28.04
C GLY A 295 -3.13 3.56 28.27
N LYS A 296 -3.54 3.30 29.51
CA LYS A 296 -4.42 2.17 29.86
C LYS A 296 -5.83 2.39 29.31
N ALA A 297 -6.40 3.56 29.52
CA ALA A 297 -7.71 3.96 28.97
C ALA A 297 -7.69 3.94 27.44
N ALA A 298 -6.61 4.40 26.82
CA ALA A 298 -6.44 4.35 25.37
C ALA A 298 -6.38 2.90 24.85
N TRP A 299 -5.70 2.00 25.57
CA TRP A 299 -5.65 0.58 25.23
C TRP A 299 -6.99 -0.13 25.42
N GLU A 300 -7.68 0.10 26.54
CA GLU A 300 -8.99 -0.49 26.81
C GLU A 300 -10.01 -0.10 25.74
N TYR A 301 -10.01 1.18 25.34
CA TYR A 301 -10.81 1.62 24.19
C TYR A 301 -10.43 0.91 22.90
N MET A 302 -9.13 0.84 22.58
CA MET A 302 -8.65 0.18 21.36
C MET A 302 -9.01 -1.31 21.32
N LYS A 303 -8.91 -2.01 22.46
CA LYS A 303 -9.30 -3.41 22.60
C LYS A 303 -10.78 -3.60 22.28
N ALA A 304 -11.64 -2.75 22.84
CA ALA A 304 -13.10 -2.81 22.66
C ALA A 304 -13.55 -2.37 21.25
N TYR A 305 -12.99 -1.29 20.71
CA TYR A 305 -13.55 -0.57 19.55
C TYR A 305 -12.54 -0.25 18.45
N GLY A 306 -11.29 -0.64 18.59
CA GLY A 306 -10.24 -0.35 17.62
C GLY A 306 -9.77 -1.54 16.79
N ARG A 307 -8.66 -1.33 16.08
CA ARG A 307 -7.91 -2.34 15.32
C ARG A 307 -7.35 -3.43 16.27
N PRO A 308 -7.01 -4.62 15.75
CA PRO A 308 -6.66 -5.78 16.58
C PRO A 308 -5.40 -5.61 17.43
N ASP A 309 -4.44 -4.81 16.96
CA ASP A 309 -3.13 -4.64 17.58
C ASP A 309 -2.52 -3.28 17.22
N VAL A 310 -1.59 -2.82 18.05
CA VAL A 310 -0.91 -1.51 17.92
C VAL A 310 -0.11 -1.43 16.61
N GLY A 311 0.53 -2.53 16.19
CA GLY A 311 1.28 -2.58 14.94
C GLY A 311 0.43 -2.25 13.71
N THR A 312 -0.74 -2.86 13.60
CA THR A 312 -1.69 -2.61 12.50
C THR A 312 -2.18 -1.15 12.46
N SER A 313 -2.33 -0.50 13.62
CA SER A 313 -2.66 0.93 13.69
C SER A 313 -1.48 1.83 13.33
N PHE A 314 -0.28 1.50 13.80
CA PHE A 314 0.94 2.26 13.55
C PHE A 314 1.30 2.29 12.07
N PHE A 315 1.47 1.12 11.45
CA PHE A 315 1.88 1.04 10.04
C PHE A 315 0.79 1.51 9.08
N GLY A 316 -0.49 1.33 9.44
CA GLY A 316 -1.59 1.97 8.70
C GLY A 316 -1.55 3.51 8.78
N GLY A 317 -1.10 4.06 9.92
CA GLY A 317 -0.85 5.49 10.09
C GLY A 317 0.32 5.97 9.23
N VAL A 318 1.42 5.21 9.18
CA VAL A 318 2.59 5.48 8.32
C VAL A 318 2.18 5.53 6.84
N ASP A 319 1.44 4.54 6.34
CA ASP A 319 0.97 4.51 4.94
C ASP A 319 0.06 5.72 4.63
N MET A 320 -0.94 5.98 5.47
CA MET A 320 -1.89 7.08 5.25
C MET A 320 -1.20 8.45 5.24
N LEU A 321 -0.29 8.69 6.19
CA LEU A 321 0.43 9.96 6.27
C LEU A 321 1.40 10.08 5.09
N SER A 322 2.08 9.01 4.68
CA SER A 322 2.96 8.99 3.51
C SER A 322 2.23 9.34 2.21
N ARG A 323 1.04 8.78 1.99
CA ARG A 323 0.16 9.16 0.85
C ARG A 323 -0.23 10.63 0.88
N SER A 324 -0.55 11.14 2.06
CA SER A 324 -0.95 12.53 2.22
C SER A 324 0.21 13.51 2.00
N ILE A 325 1.40 13.17 2.51
CA ILE A 325 2.65 13.91 2.26
C ILE A 325 2.93 13.95 0.75
N ALA A 326 2.89 12.80 0.08
CA ALA A 326 3.13 12.71 -1.35
C ALA A 326 2.14 13.54 -2.17
N ALA A 327 0.84 13.46 -1.86
CA ALA A 327 -0.18 14.27 -2.52
C ALA A 327 0.07 15.76 -2.33
N MET A 328 0.43 16.21 -1.12
CA MET A 328 0.75 17.62 -0.86
C MET A 328 2.07 18.07 -1.51
N GLN A 329 3.07 17.20 -1.58
CA GLN A 329 4.36 17.51 -2.21
C GLN A 329 4.22 17.73 -3.73
N HIS A 330 3.34 16.97 -4.38
CA HIS A 330 3.11 17.06 -5.82
C HIS A 330 2.08 18.12 -6.21
N LEU A 331 0.98 18.23 -5.45
CA LEU A 331 -0.18 19.05 -5.83
C LEU A 331 -0.44 20.21 -4.84
N GLY A 332 0.46 20.44 -3.88
CA GLY A 332 0.31 21.49 -2.88
C GLY A 332 -0.70 21.14 -1.78
N PRO A 333 -0.91 22.04 -0.81
CA PRO A 333 -1.72 21.76 0.38
C PRO A 333 -3.14 21.27 0.09
N ASN A 334 -3.75 21.71 -1.03
CA ASN A 334 -5.07 21.29 -1.53
C ASN A 334 -4.98 20.49 -2.84
N PRO A 335 -4.63 19.19 -2.78
CA PRO A 335 -4.27 18.43 -3.97
C PRO A 335 -5.37 18.31 -5.02
N LYS A 336 -6.62 18.04 -4.61
CA LYS A 336 -7.74 17.86 -5.56
C LYS A 336 -8.03 19.13 -6.34
N HIS A 337 -8.12 20.27 -5.65
CA HIS A 337 -8.34 21.55 -6.33
C HIS A 337 -7.17 21.90 -7.26
N MET A 338 -5.93 21.65 -6.84
CA MET A 338 -4.78 21.87 -7.72
C MET A 338 -4.86 20.97 -8.95
N LEU A 339 -5.13 19.67 -8.80
CA LEU A 339 -5.29 18.75 -9.92
C LEU A 339 -6.29 19.28 -10.95
N ASP A 340 -7.44 19.77 -10.50
CA ASP A 340 -8.47 20.35 -11.38
C ASP A 340 -7.97 21.62 -12.11
N ASP A 341 -7.17 22.47 -11.46
CA ASP A 341 -6.48 23.62 -12.09
C ASP A 341 -5.43 23.16 -13.11
N LEU A 342 -4.64 22.12 -12.81
CA LEU A 342 -3.62 21.59 -13.72
C LEU A 342 -4.25 20.99 -14.97
N VAL A 343 -5.35 20.24 -14.82
CA VAL A 343 -6.12 19.66 -15.94
C VAL A 343 -6.67 20.77 -16.86
N LYS A 344 -7.23 21.83 -16.28
CA LYS A 344 -7.72 22.99 -17.06
C LYS A 344 -6.59 23.63 -17.87
N ARG A 345 -5.40 23.79 -17.28
CA ARG A 345 -4.22 24.36 -17.96
C ARG A 345 -3.68 23.45 -19.05
N ALA A 346 -3.67 22.15 -18.81
CA ALA A 346 -3.29 21.16 -19.81
C ALA A 346 -4.22 21.20 -21.03
N ARG A 347 -5.54 21.27 -20.81
CA ARG A 347 -6.52 21.47 -21.89
C ARG A 347 -6.30 22.80 -22.63
N ALA A 348 -6.01 23.87 -21.90
CA ALA A 348 -5.71 25.16 -22.51
C ALA A 348 -4.44 25.13 -23.38
N LYS A 349 -3.41 24.36 -22.99
CA LYS A 349 -2.21 24.15 -23.84
C LYS A 349 -2.55 23.38 -25.12
N ILE A 350 -3.37 22.34 -25.03
CA ILE A 350 -3.80 21.53 -26.18
C ILE A 350 -4.61 22.36 -27.19
N GLY A 351 -5.34 23.38 -26.71
CA GLY A 351 -6.21 24.20 -27.56
C GLY A 351 -7.34 23.38 -28.18
N ASP A 352 -7.62 23.61 -29.47
CA ASP A 352 -8.77 23.05 -30.17
C ASP A 352 -8.57 21.62 -30.68
N ASN A 353 -7.46 20.96 -30.34
CA ASN A 353 -7.19 19.58 -30.76
C ASN A 353 -8.06 18.57 -29.98
N ALA A 354 -9.31 18.41 -30.40
CA ALA A 354 -10.30 17.54 -29.78
C ALA A 354 -9.80 16.08 -29.65
N LYS A 355 -8.99 15.59 -30.59
CA LYS A 355 -8.44 14.22 -30.56
C LYS A 355 -7.52 14.00 -29.36
N ILE A 356 -6.72 15.00 -28.99
CA ILE A 356 -5.84 14.94 -27.82
C ILE A 356 -6.63 15.28 -26.56
N ALA A 357 -7.47 16.32 -26.60
CA ALA A 357 -8.27 16.75 -25.45
C ALA A 357 -9.20 15.62 -24.93
N ASN A 358 -9.82 14.85 -25.84
CA ASN A 358 -10.68 13.71 -25.48
C ASN A 358 -9.92 12.54 -24.84
N LYS A 359 -8.59 12.50 -24.92
CA LYS A 359 -7.77 11.52 -24.17
C LYS A 359 -7.63 11.89 -22.69
N ILE A 360 -7.86 13.15 -22.32
CA ILE A 360 -7.89 13.58 -20.91
C ILE A 360 -9.25 13.21 -20.33
N ASN A 361 -9.29 12.09 -19.60
CA ASN A 361 -10.48 11.58 -18.95
C ASN A 361 -10.48 11.96 -17.46
N ASP A 362 -11.37 12.88 -17.07
CA ASP A 362 -11.45 13.40 -15.69
C ASP A 362 -11.85 12.31 -14.69
N ALA A 363 -12.78 11.42 -15.06
CA ALA A 363 -13.17 10.31 -14.20
C ALA A 363 -12.01 9.34 -13.95
N LYS A 364 -11.18 9.09 -14.97
CA LYS A 364 -9.97 8.27 -14.85
C LYS A 364 -8.92 8.94 -13.95
N LEU A 365 -8.70 10.25 -14.10
CA LEU A 365 -7.77 11.00 -13.25
C LEU A 365 -8.26 11.06 -11.79
N GLU A 366 -9.55 11.28 -11.58
CA GLU A 366 -10.15 11.25 -10.24
C GLU A 366 -10.03 9.86 -9.62
N HIS A 367 -10.22 8.80 -10.40
CA HIS A 367 -9.99 7.43 -9.95
C HIS A 367 -8.54 7.22 -9.50
N TYR A 368 -7.56 7.56 -10.35
CA TYR A 368 -6.15 7.47 -10.01
C TYR A 368 -5.82 8.25 -8.75
N TYR A 369 -6.33 9.48 -8.63
CA TYR A 369 -6.17 10.31 -7.44
C TYR A 369 -6.75 9.64 -6.19
N ASN A 370 -7.99 9.13 -6.26
CA ASN A 370 -8.63 8.43 -5.14
C ASN A 370 -7.87 7.16 -4.76
N ARG A 371 -7.29 6.43 -5.73
CA ARG A 371 -6.50 5.22 -5.47
C ARG A 371 -5.19 5.55 -4.75
N VAL A 372 -4.43 6.53 -5.24
CA VAL A 372 -3.12 6.85 -4.65
C VAL A 372 -3.25 7.52 -3.29
N THR A 373 -4.32 8.27 -3.05
CA THR A 373 -4.66 8.86 -1.74
C THR A 373 -5.35 7.88 -0.78
N GLY A 374 -5.71 6.67 -1.24
CA GLY A 374 -6.35 5.62 -0.45
C GLY A 374 -7.88 5.71 -0.37
N ALA A 375 -8.50 6.81 -0.79
CA ALA A 375 -9.95 7.02 -0.79
C ALA A 375 -10.72 5.97 -1.62
N GLY A 376 -10.13 5.47 -2.71
CA GLY A 376 -10.73 4.46 -3.59
C GLY A 376 -10.73 3.03 -3.02
N SER A 377 -10.09 2.80 -1.88
CA SER A 377 -9.95 1.46 -1.26
C SER A 377 -10.80 1.29 -0.01
N ILE A 378 -11.55 2.32 0.38
CA ILE A 378 -12.38 2.31 1.59
C ILE A 378 -13.54 1.34 1.37
N LEU A 379 -13.71 0.41 2.31
CA LEU A 379 -14.83 -0.53 2.29
C LEU A 379 -16.13 0.22 2.63
N PRO A 380 -17.26 -0.09 1.97
CA PRO A 380 -18.53 0.54 2.25
C PRO A 380 -18.92 0.35 3.72
N VAL A 381 -19.49 1.38 4.32
CA VAL A 381 -19.93 1.36 5.72
C VAL A 381 -21.17 0.48 5.92
N TYR A 382 -21.40 0.02 7.15
CA TYR A 382 -22.57 -0.75 7.53
C TYR A 382 -23.89 -0.03 7.14
N HIS A 383 -24.88 -0.77 6.64
CA HIS A 383 -26.12 -0.28 5.99
C HIS A 383 -26.02 0.30 4.57
N SER A 384 -24.82 0.48 4.00
CA SER A 384 -24.70 0.88 2.59
C SER A 384 -25.17 -0.24 1.64
N LYS A 385 -25.77 0.17 0.51
CA LYS A 385 -26.09 -0.74 -0.60
C LYS A 385 -24.77 -1.32 -1.13
N GLY A 386 -24.54 -2.61 -0.93
CA GLY A 386 -23.30 -3.30 -1.34
C GLY A 386 -22.38 -3.73 -0.20
N PHE A 387 -22.68 -3.39 1.07
CA PHE A 387 -21.89 -3.81 2.23
C PHE A 387 -21.68 -5.34 2.32
N LEU A 388 -22.77 -6.11 2.29
CA LEU A 388 -22.72 -7.58 2.37
C LEU A 388 -22.02 -8.20 1.17
N LEU A 389 -22.30 -7.66 -0.03
CA LEU A 389 -21.67 -8.08 -1.28
C LEU A 389 -20.14 -7.93 -1.20
N THR A 390 -19.67 -6.74 -0.84
CA THR A 390 -18.24 -6.42 -0.72
C THR A 390 -17.53 -7.34 0.28
N ARG A 391 -18.14 -7.59 1.45
CA ARG A 391 -17.53 -8.47 2.47
C ARG A 391 -17.50 -9.93 2.03
N GLY A 392 -18.57 -10.42 1.42
CA GLY A 392 -18.63 -11.77 0.84
C GLY A 392 -17.56 -11.94 -0.24
N ILE A 393 -17.45 -10.97 -1.14
CA ILE A 393 -16.45 -10.97 -2.22
C ILE A 393 -15.02 -10.90 -1.68
N ASN A 394 -14.74 -10.05 -0.69
CA ASN A 394 -13.41 -9.99 -0.08
C ASN A 394 -13.04 -11.31 0.62
N LEU A 395 -13.97 -11.93 1.35
CA LEU A 395 -13.76 -13.24 1.97
C LEU A 395 -13.47 -14.31 0.91
N LEU A 396 -14.31 -14.42 -0.12
CA LEU A 396 -14.17 -15.41 -1.18
C LEU A 396 -12.87 -15.22 -1.97
N LYS A 397 -12.52 -13.98 -2.31
CA LYS A 397 -11.27 -13.62 -2.96
C LYS A 397 -10.06 -14.04 -2.12
N ASN A 398 -10.06 -13.71 -0.83
CA ASN A 398 -8.94 -14.04 0.06
C ASN A 398 -8.83 -15.54 0.34
N LEU A 399 -9.96 -16.26 0.45
CA LEU A 399 -9.98 -17.72 0.55
C LEU A 399 -9.45 -18.38 -0.72
N SER A 400 -9.92 -17.94 -1.89
CA SER A 400 -9.45 -18.42 -3.19
C SER A 400 -7.96 -18.15 -3.38
N GLY A 401 -7.50 -16.94 -3.04
CA GLY A 401 -6.07 -16.60 -3.03
C GLY A 401 -5.27 -17.51 -2.11
N ALA A 402 -5.74 -17.76 -0.88
CA ALA A 402 -5.06 -18.62 0.08
C ALA A 402 -5.00 -20.09 -0.38
N ALA A 403 -6.01 -20.57 -1.09
CA ALA A 403 -6.04 -21.92 -1.65
C ALA A 403 -5.10 -22.08 -2.86
N LEU A 404 -5.00 -21.06 -3.72
CA LEU A 404 -4.28 -21.13 -5.00
C LEU A 404 -2.81 -20.72 -4.89
N LEU A 405 -2.49 -19.79 -4.00
CA LEU A 405 -1.15 -19.18 -3.94
C LEU A 405 -0.16 -20.00 -3.11
N GLY A 406 -0.51 -21.20 -2.66
CA GLY A 406 0.39 -22.10 -1.92
C GLY A 406 1.65 -22.52 -2.70
N GLY A 407 1.55 -22.60 -4.02
CA GLY A 407 2.65 -23.02 -4.92
C GLY A 407 3.39 -21.87 -5.61
N THR A 408 3.03 -20.60 -5.36
CA THR A 408 3.60 -19.47 -6.10
C THR A 408 5.06 -19.20 -5.79
N THR A 409 5.58 -19.66 -4.64
CA THR A 409 7.01 -19.57 -4.31
C THR A 409 7.86 -20.22 -5.40
N LEU A 410 7.43 -21.39 -5.90
CA LEU A 410 8.12 -22.08 -6.97
C LEU A 410 8.03 -21.35 -8.31
N THR A 411 6.87 -20.74 -8.61
CA THR A 411 6.71 -19.90 -9.81
C THR A 411 7.62 -18.67 -9.76
N SER A 412 7.77 -18.07 -8.59
CA SER A 412 8.48 -16.79 -8.42
C SER A 412 10.00 -16.94 -8.56
N VAL A 413 10.52 -18.17 -8.67
CA VAL A 413 11.90 -18.42 -9.14
C VAL A 413 12.11 -17.84 -10.54
N ALA A 414 11.07 -17.78 -11.38
CA ALA A 414 11.11 -17.12 -12.68
C ALA A 414 11.42 -15.61 -12.59
N ASP A 415 11.15 -14.98 -11.45
CA ASP A 415 11.41 -13.55 -11.25
C ASP A 415 12.91 -13.22 -11.16
N ILE A 416 13.78 -14.23 -10.98
CA ILE A 416 15.23 -14.07 -11.14
C ILE A 416 15.55 -13.64 -12.56
N GLY A 417 14.89 -14.25 -13.55
CA GLY A 417 15.06 -13.93 -14.97
C GLY A 417 14.62 -12.50 -15.28
N THR A 418 13.41 -12.11 -14.90
CA THR A 418 12.92 -10.74 -15.14
C THR A 418 13.78 -9.69 -14.44
N SER A 419 14.20 -9.96 -13.21
CA SER A 419 15.06 -9.07 -12.44
C SER A 419 16.43 -8.88 -13.11
N SER A 420 17.02 -9.96 -13.59
CA SER A 420 18.33 -9.94 -14.24
C SER A 420 18.26 -9.24 -15.61
N VAL A 421 17.18 -9.46 -16.37
CA VAL A 421 16.93 -8.77 -17.64
C VAL A 421 16.77 -7.26 -17.43
N ARG A 422 16.08 -6.83 -16.36
CA ARG A 422 15.94 -5.40 -16.03
C ARG A 422 17.27 -4.75 -15.68
N LEU A 423 18.12 -5.42 -14.90
CA LEU A 423 19.50 -4.96 -14.63
C LEU A 423 20.34 -4.90 -15.93
N SER A 424 20.16 -5.88 -16.81
CA SER A 424 20.86 -5.91 -18.10
C SER A 424 20.43 -4.76 -19.02
N GLU A 425 19.14 -4.39 -18.98
CA GLU A 425 18.58 -3.31 -19.79
C GLU A 425 19.22 -1.95 -19.48
N VAL A 426 19.61 -1.71 -18.22
CA VAL A 426 20.31 -0.49 -17.79
C VAL A 426 21.83 -0.54 -18.00
N GLY A 427 22.33 -1.59 -18.65
CA GLY A 427 23.72 -1.69 -19.10
C GLY A 427 24.61 -2.63 -18.28
N MET A 428 24.07 -3.34 -17.29
CA MET A 428 24.81 -4.39 -16.59
C MET A 428 25.03 -5.59 -17.54
N ASN A 429 26.15 -6.29 -17.44
CA ASN A 429 26.37 -7.47 -18.28
C ASN A 429 25.32 -8.55 -17.97
N PHE A 430 24.79 -9.21 -19.00
CA PHE A 430 23.70 -10.20 -18.86
C PHE A 430 24.03 -11.32 -17.86
N LEU A 431 25.23 -11.92 -17.97
CA LEU A 431 25.64 -13.00 -17.07
C LEU A 431 25.92 -12.48 -15.66
N GLU A 432 26.50 -11.28 -15.53
CA GLU A 432 26.74 -10.64 -14.25
C GLU A 432 25.43 -10.36 -13.50
N ALA A 433 24.40 -9.87 -14.20
CA ALA A 433 23.08 -9.60 -13.63
C ALA A 433 22.43 -10.88 -13.09
N HIS A 434 22.51 -11.97 -13.86
CA HIS A 434 22.03 -13.29 -13.42
C HIS A 434 22.77 -13.79 -12.19
N LYS A 435 24.11 -13.68 -12.20
CA LYS A 435 24.95 -14.07 -11.07
C LYS A 435 24.67 -13.24 -9.82
N SER A 436 24.41 -11.94 -9.96
CA SER A 436 24.19 -11.05 -8.82
C SER A 436 22.82 -11.29 -8.17
N VAL A 437 21.76 -11.49 -8.96
CA VAL A 437 20.42 -11.78 -8.43
C VAL A 437 20.38 -13.18 -7.82
N LEU A 438 20.90 -14.21 -8.52
CA LEU A 438 20.94 -15.58 -8.01
C LEU A 438 21.83 -15.70 -6.76
N GLY A 439 23.05 -15.18 -6.82
CA GLY A 439 23.96 -15.17 -5.68
C GLY A 439 23.36 -14.40 -4.51
N GLY A 440 22.61 -13.34 -4.80
CA GLY A 440 21.91 -12.60 -3.78
C GLY A 440 20.78 -13.38 -3.11
N LEU A 441 20.02 -14.16 -3.88
CA LEU A 441 19.00 -15.06 -3.35
C LEU A 441 19.61 -16.17 -2.47
N LEU A 442 20.72 -16.77 -2.90
CA LEU A 442 21.42 -17.81 -2.14
C LEU A 442 22.02 -17.30 -0.82
N GLN A 443 22.47 -16.04 -0.78
CA GLN A 443 22.94 -15.38 0.44
C GLN A 443 21.79 -15.03 1.40
N GLY A 444 20.54 -15.00 0.93
CA GLY A 444 19.37 -14.69 1.73
C GLY A 444 19.29 -13.24 2.20
N ARG A 445 18.65 -13.03 3.36
CA ARG A 445 18.44 -11.69 3.93
C ARG A 445 19.77 -11.09 4.36
N ARG A 446 19.93 -9.81 4.07
CA ARG A 446 21.14 -9.05 4.41
C ARG A 446 21.21 -8.82 5.91
N SER A 447 22.43 -8.85 6.42
CA SER A 447 22.79 -8.50 7.79
C SER A 447 23.89 -7.43 7.79
N GLY A 448 24.18 -6.86 8.95
CA GLY A 448 25.26 -5.88 9.14
C GLY A 448 25.16 -4.69 8.18
N GLU A 449 26.32 -4.29 7.63
CA GLU A 449 26.46 -3.11 6.78
C GLU A 449 25.67 -3.22 5.47
N LYS A 450 25.62 -4.40 4.83
CA LYS A 450 24.83 -4.58 3.59
C LYS A 450 23.35 -4.32 3.81
N ARG A 451 22.83 -4.60 5.01
CA ARG A 451 21.45 -4.26 5.34
C ARG A 451 21.28 -2.76 5.56
N GLN A 452 22.22 -2.09 6.20
CA GLN A 452 22.20 -0.63 6.35
C GLN A 452 22.13 0.05 4.97
N ILE A 453 22.93 -0.42 4.01
CA ILE A 453 22.86 0.02 2.61
C ILE A 453 21.47 -0.24 2.04
N ALA A 454 20.95 -1.47 2.11
CA ALA A 454 19.63 -1.80 1.57
C ALA A 454 18.50 -0.92 2.15
N ASP A 455 18.53 -0.65 3.46
CA ASP A 455 17.60 0.25 4.13
C ASP A 455 17.72 1.68 3.60
N SER A 456 18.95 2.15 3.28
CA SER A 456 19.18 3.50 2.75
C SER A 456 18.56 3.66 1.37
N LEU A 457 18.47 2.57 0.60
CA LEU A 457 17.83 2.53 -0.70
C LEU A 457 16.29 2.58 -0.61
N ALA A 458 15.72 2.45 0.60
CA ALA A 458 14.27 2.40 0.84
C ALA A 458 13.56 1.29 0.02
N VAL A 459 14.12 0.08 0.06
CA VAL A 459 13.60 -1.11 -0.63
C VAL A 459 13.44 -2.29 0.32
N GLY A 460 12.29 -2.96 0.26
CA GLY A 460 12.08 -4.29 0.85
C GLY A 460 11.43 -4.32 2.23
N MET A 461 11.15 -3.17 2.85
CA MET A 461 10.68 -3.12 4.24
C MET A 461 9.17 -3.42 4.40
N GLU A 462 8.34 -3.09 3.40
CA GLU A 462 6.89 -3.35 3.42
C GLU A 462 6.54 -4.82 3.71
N HIS A 463 7.35 -5.78 3.23
CA HIS A 463 7.06 -7.22 3.34
C HIS A 463 7.22 -7.77 4.77
N LEU A 464 7.93 -7.06 5.64
CA LEU A 464 8.01 -7.37 7.07
C LEU A 464 6.67 -7.07 7.78
N ILE A 465 5.88 -6.17 7.23
CA ILE A 465 4.70 -5.58 7.88
C ILE A 465 3.41 -6.06 7.22
N SER A 466 3.22 -5.79 5.92
CA SER A 466 1.95 -6.00 5.23
C SER A 466 1.83 -7.33 4.48
N GLY A 467 2.90 -8.13 4.44
CA GLY A 467 2.97 -9.39 3.68
C GLY A 467 2.88 -9.21 2.16
N VAL A 468 3.35 -10.18 1.39
CA VAL A 468 3.49 -10.09 -0.09
C VAL A 468 2.15 -10.11 -0.85
N GLN A 469 1.00 -10.05 -0.17
CA GLN A 469 -0.30 -10.13 -0.83
C GLN A 469 -0.53 -9.00 -1.84
N SER A 470 0.00 -7.81 -1.57
CA SER A 470 -0.07 -6.65 -2.46
C SER A 470 0.55 -6.92 -3.83
N ARG A 471 1.57 -7.79 -3.90
CA ARG A 471 2.20 -8.26 -5.14
C ARG A 471 1.25 -9.02 -6.07
N PHE A 472 0.37 -9.85 -5.52
CA PHE A 472 -0.49 -10.75 -6.32
C PHE A 472 -1.93 -10.26 -6.45
N LEU A 473 -2.42 -9.53 -5.45
CA LEU A 473 -3.82 -9.11 -5.35
C LEU A 473 -3.99 -7.59 -5.28
N GLY A 474 -2.89 -6.82 -5.21
CA GLY A 474 -2.93 -5.37 -5.01
C GLY A 474 -3.34 -4.93 -3.60
N ALA A 475 -3.60 -3.63 -3.45
CA ALA A 475 -3.97 -3.04 -2.15
C ALA A 475 -5.27 -3.63 -1.57
N GLU A 476 -6.08 -4.30 -2.40
CA GLU A 476 -7.33 -4.91 -1.94
C GLU A 476 -7.15 -6.24 -1.20
N GLY A 477 -5.95 -6.84 -1.20
CA GLY A 477 -5.66 -8.02 -0.38
C GLY A 477 -5.33 -7.67 1.08
N MET A 478 -4.90 -6.42 1.33
CA MET A 478 -4.24 -6.01 2.57
C MET A 478 -5.20 -5.81 3.76
N GLU A 479 -6.47 -5.48 3.50
CA GLU A 479 -7.48 -5.26 4.54
C GLU A 479 -8.78 -6.00 4.23
N GLY A 480 -9.48 -6.49 5.27
CA GLY A 480 -10.78 -7.15 5.13
C GLY A 480 -10.81 -8.62 5.52
N GLN A 481 -11.93 -9.28 5.23
CA GLN A 481 -12.27 -10.61 5.73
C GLN A 481 -11.38 -11.68 5.05
N GLY A 482 -10.82 -12.61 5.84
CA GLY A 482 -9.98 -13.71 5.33
C GLY A 482 -8.55 -13.33 4.93
N SER A 483 -8.16 -12.05 5.00
CA SER A 483 -6.79 -11.58 4.70
C SER A 483 -5.72 -12.29 5.54
N PHE A 484 -6.05 -12.63 6.80
CA PHE A 484 -5.17 -13.39 7.70
C PHE A 484 -4.84 -14.80 7.20
N LEU A 485 -5.78 -15.48 6.52
CA LEU A 485 -5.57 -16.83 5.96
C LEU A 485 -4.55 -16.77 4.83
N LEU A 486 -4.77 -15.87 3.88
CA LEU A 486 -3.84 -15.60 2.80
C LEU A 486 -2.47 -15.18 3.34
N SER A 487 -2.45 -14.39 4.41
CA SER A 487 -1.22 -13.91 5.08
C SER A 487 -0.47 -15.06 5.73
N GLY A 488 -1.20 -16.00 6.32
CA GLY A 488 -0.66 -17.24 6.86
C GLY A 488 0.00 -18.06 5.77
N VAL A 489 -0.72 -18.32 4.67
CA VAL A 489 -0.19 -19.09 3.53
C VAL A 489 1.07 -18.45 2.96
N MET A 490 1.06 -17.13 2.68
CA MET A 490 2.24 -16.42 2.15
C MET A 490 3.46 -16.45 3.09
N ARG A 491 3.22 -16.44 4.40
CA ARG A 491 4.29 -16.57 5.40
C ARG A 491 4.85 -17.99 5.42
N ILE A 492 3.97 -18.98 5.46
CA ILE A 492 4.30 -20.40 5.53
C ILE A 492 5.05 -20.86 4.27
N THR A 493 4.70 -20.35 3.10
CA THR A 493 5.37 -20.69 1.84
C THR A 493 6.71 -19.98 1.63
N GLY A 494 7.15 -19.13 2.58
CA GLY A 494 8.39 -18.36 2.47
C GLY A 494 8.34 -17.22 1.45
N MET A 495 7.17 -16.88 0.90
CA MET A 495 7.03 -15.89 -0.16
C MET A 495 7.50 -14.49 0.27
N ASN A 496 7.22 -14.12 1.54
CA ASN A 496 7.71 -12.87 2.12
C ASN A 496 9.23 -12.78 2.11
N TRP A 497 9.91 -13.88 2.43
CA TRP A 497 11.37 -13.94 2.41
C TRP A 497 11.91 -13.87 0.97
N LEU A 498 11.31 -14.61 0.04
CA LEU A 498 11.75 -14.65 -1.35
C LEU A 498 11.63 -13.28 -2.03
N THR A 499 10.48 -12.61 -1.89
CA THR A 499 10.21 -11.31 -2.53
C THR A 499 11.12 -10.21 -1.98
N ASP A 500 11.26 -10.15 -0.65
CA ASP A 500 12.15 -9.23 0.06
C ASP A 500 13.61 -9.42 -0.39
N THR A 501 14.08 -10.67 -0.41
CA THR A 501 15.44 -10.99 -0.83
C THR A 501 15.69 -10.63 -2.29
N LEU A 502 14.74 -10.90 -3.19
CA LEU A 502 14.86 -10.53 -4.61
C LEU A 502 14.90 -9.01 -4.80
N LYS A 503 13.96 -8.25 -4.20
CA LYS A 503 13.93 -6.79 -4.31
C LYS A 503 15.22 -6.16 -3.78
N THR A 504 15.66 -6.62 -2.61
CA THR A 504 16.91 -6.15 -2.00
C THR A 504 18.13 -6.51 -2.85
N SER A 505 18.18 -7.72 -3.44
CA SER A 505 19.29 -8.13 -4.30
C SER A 505 19.35 -7.33 -5.59
N VAL A 506 18.20 -6.98 -6.18
CA VAL A 506 18.11 -6.07 -7.33
C VAL A 506 18.61 -4.68 -6.95
N ALA A 507 18.12 -4.11 -5.85
CA ALA A 507 18.49 -2.78 -5.40
C ALA A 507 20.01 -2.68 -5.10
N LEU A 508 20.58 -3.66 -4.40
CA LEU A 508 22.01 -3.72 -4.12
C LEU A 508 22.85 -3.94 -5.39
N SER A 509 22.38 -4.78 -6.32
CA SER A 509 23.08 -4.99 -7.60
C SER A 509 23.10 -3.71 -8.43
N LEU A 510 21.96 -3.01 -8.51
CA LEU A 510 21.85 -1.72 -9.19
C LEU A 510 22.71 -0.65 -8.51
N SER A 511 22.69 -0.60 -7.17
CA SER A 511 23.48 0.33 -6.37
C SER A 511 24.98 0.14 -6.61
N ASN A 512 25.45 -1.12 -6.59
CA ASN A 512 26.83 -1.45 -6.94
C ASN A 512 27.17 -1.13 -8.40
N PHE A 513 26.24 -1.34 -9.33
CA PHE A 513 26.44 -1.00 -10.72
C PHE A 513 26.60 0.51 -10.91
N ILE A 514 25.71 1.31 -10.34
CA ILE A 514 25.76 2.78 -10.41
C ILE A 514 27.02 3.32 -9.72
N ALA A 515 27.41 2.77 -8.57
CA ALA A 515 28.63 3.16 -7.88
C ALA A 515 29.88 2.99 -8.76
N ARG A 516 29.93 1.93 -9.59
CA ARG A 516 31.01 1.72 -10.58
C ARG A 516 30.95 2.65 -11.80
N GLN A 517 29.84 3.36 -12.00
CA GLN A 517 29.71 4.37 -13.06
C GLN A 517 30.07 5.78 -12.57
N ILE A 518 30.30 5.97 -11.27
CA ILE A 518 30.72 7.27 -10.72
C ILE A 518 32.07 7.66 -11.33
N GLY A 519 32.20 8.95 -11.68
CA GLY A 519 33.31 9.48 -12.46
C GLY A 519 33.02 9.61 -13.96
N LYS A 520 31.96 8.99 -14.48
CA LYS A 520 31.44 9.27 -15.83
C LYS A 520 30.56 10.53 -15.81
N SER A 521 30.47 11.21 -16.96
CA SER A 521 29.43 12.22 -17.17
C SER A 521 28.06 11.54 -17.27
N PHE A 522 27.00 12.28 -16.94
CA PHE A 522 25.63 11.76 -17.02
C PHE A 522 25.26 11.31 -18.44
N ASP A 523 25.78 12.00 -19.47
CA ASP A 523 25.62 11.62 -20.88
C ASP A 523 26.46 10.41 -21.31
N GLY A 524 27.52 10.10 -20.56
CA GLY A 524 28.34 8.90 -20.76
C GLY A 524 27.73 7.63 -20.15
N LEU A 525 26.57 7.73 -19.49
CA LEU A 525 25.85 6.57 -18.97
C LEU A 525 25.17 5.79 -20.09
N ASN A 526 24.84 4.52 -19.82
CA ASN A 526 23.95 3.75 -20.69
C ASN A 526 22.65 4.53 -20.91
N VAL A 527 22.20 4.62 -22.17
CA VAL A 527 21.02 5.41 -22.56
C VAL A 527 19.76 5.06 -21.77
N THR A 528 19.55 3.77 -21.45
CA THR A 528 18.42 3.32 -20.64
C THR A 528 18.59 3.76 -19.19
N LEU A 529 19.78 3.61 -18.60
CA LEU A 529 20.02 4.07 -17.22
C LEU A 529 19.78 5.57 -17.10
N ARG A 530 20.38 6.37 -18.00
CA ARG A 530 20.19 7.82 -18.05
C ARG A 530 18.72 8.18 -18.15
N ARG A 531 18.00 7.59 -19.12
CA ARG A 531 16.56 7.82 -19.31
C ARG A 531 15.74 7.46 -18.07
N GLU A 532 16.02 6.32 -17.44
CA GLU A 532 15.31 5.89 -16.23
C GLU A 532 15.58 6.88 -15.08
N MET A 533 16.82 7.30 -14.86
CA MET A 533 17.15 8.32 -13.83
C MET A 533 16.46 9.67 -14.15
N SER A 534 16.51 10.12 -15.40
CA SER A 534 15.84 11.35 -15.85
C SER A 534 14.32 11.28 -15.70
N ALA A 535 13.70 10.11 -15.87
CA ALA A 535 12.26 9.95 -15.67
C ALA A 535 11.81 10.15 -14.20
N TYR A 536 12.73 10.01 -13.24
CA TYR A 536 12.53 10.41 -11.83
C TYR A 536 12.96 11.86 -11.55
N GLY A 537 13.40 12.59 -12.57
CA GLY A 537 13.87 13.96 -12.48
C GLY A 537 15.27 14.10 -11.88
N ILE A 538 16.11 13.06 -11.99
CA ILE A 538 17.53 13.13 -11.62
C ILE A 538 18.29 13.83 -12.74
N THR A 539 19.06 14.84 -12.37
CA THR A 539 19.84 15.70 -13.29
C THR A 539 21.31 15.32 -13.33
N ALA A 540 22.04 15.86 -14.31
CA ALA A 540 23.49 15.66 -14.42
C ALA A 540 24.26 16.20 -13.20
N ASP A 541 23.85 17.37 -12.69
CA ASP A 541 24.46 18.00 -11.50
C ASP A 541 24.24 17.14 -10.26
N GLU A 542 23.02 16.63 -10.07
CA GLU A 542 22.72 15.71 -8.98
C GLU A 542 23.53 14.41 -9.10
N PHE A 543 23.62 13.84 -10.30
CA PHE A 543 24.41 12.62 -10.54
C PHE A 543 25.89 12.80 -10.18
N ALA A 544 26.47 13.97 -10.50
CA ALA A 544 27.86 14.28 -10.17
C ALA A 544 28.14 14.24 -8.66
N THR A 545 27.13 14.55 -7.82
CA THR A 545 27.28 14.51 -6.35
C THR A 545 27.18 13.10 -5.75
N LEU A 546 26.75 12.07 -6.50
CA LEU A 546 26.58 10.71 -5.96
C LEU A 546 27.87 10.08 -5.42
N GLY A 547 29.04 10.59 -5.81
CA GLY A 547 30.33 10.18 -5.26
C GLY A 547 30.43 10.30 -3.74
N THR A 548 29.74 11.27 -3.12
CA THR A 548 29.76 11.47 -1.66
C THR A 548 28.99 10.39 -0.90
N ALA A 549 28.09 9.68 -1.57
CA ALA A 549 27.28 8.62 -1.00
C ALA A 549 27.89 7.22 -1.19
N VAL A 550 29.10 7.11 -1.74
CA VAL A 550 29.73 5.81 -1.96
C VAL A 550 30.29 5.24 -0.67
N ARG A 551 29.87 4.03 -0.31
CA ARG A 551 30.41 3.26 0.81
C ARG A 551 30.87 1.88 0.33
N GLU A 552 32.07 1.48 0.72
CA GLU A 552 32.59 0.15 0.45
C GLU A 552 32.14 -0.83 1.54
N VAL A 553 31.55 -1.96 1.12
CA VAL A 553 31.09 -3.02 2.00
C VAL A 553 31.47 -4.37 1.39
N GLU A 554 32.21 -5.19 2.13
CA GLU A 554 32.69 -6.50 1.67
C GLU A 554 33.40 -6.46 0.31
N GLY A 555 34.29 -5.48 0.10
CA GLY A 555 35.07 -5.33 -1.13
C GLY A 555 34.28 -4.84 -2.34
N LYS A 556 33.09 -4.27 -2.14
CA LYS A 556 32.23 -3.72 -3.19
C LYS A 556 31.72 -2.35 -2.81
N ALA A 557 31.77 -1.40 -3.74
CA ALA A 557 31.18 -0.08 -3.60
C ALA A 557 29.65 -0.14 -3.77
N TYR A 558 28.92 0.55 -2.89
CA TYR A 558 27.48 0.75 -2.94
C TYR A 558 27.14 2.21 -2.65
N LEU A 559 25.92 2.63 -2.97
CA LEU A 559 25.35 3.91 -2.57
C LEU A 559 24.65 3.80 -1.21
N ASP A 560 25.05 4.64 -0.26
CA ASP A 560 24.36 4.92 1.00
C ASP A 560 23.60 6.25 0.87
N LEU A 561 22.32 6.21 0.52
CA LEU A 561 21.56 7.42 0.18
C LEU A 561 21.26 8.31 1.38
N ASP A 562 21.50 7.84 2.60
CA ASP A 562 21.35 8.64 3.81
C ASP A 562 22.56 9.55 4.05
N ALA A 563 23.69 9.31 3.36
CA ALA A 563 24.87 10.17 3.38
C ALA A 563 24.77 11.36 2.41
N LEU A 564 23.70 11.46 1.61
CA LEU A 564 23.49 12.60 0.71
C LEU A 564 23.02 13.83 1.49
N ASP A 565 23.75 14.94 1.35
CA ASP A 565 23.42 16.21 2.02
C ASP A 565 22.07 16.80 1.58
N ASN A 566 21.66 16.57 0.33
CA ASN A 566 20.41 17.07 -0.22
C ASN A 566 19.27 16.05 0.01
N PRO A 567 18.31 16.31 0.92
CA PRO A 567 17.24 15.36 1.24
C PRO A 567 16.26 15.17 0.08
N ASP A 568 16.04 16.20 -0.75
CA ASP A 568 15.15 16.11 -1.91
C ASP A 568 15.78 15.22 -3.00
N PHE A 569 17.11 15.24 -3.15
CA PHE A 569 17.83 14.33 -4.05
C PHE A 569 17.87 12.89 -3.50
N SER A 570 18.14 12.72 -2.20
CA SER A 570 18.04 11.41 -1.52
C SER A 570 16.67 10.78 -1.75
N LEU A 571 15.58 11.56 -1.64
CA LEU A 571 14.23 11.10 -1.93
C LEU A 571 14.04 10.68 -3.40
N LYS A 572 14.53 11.46 -4.38
CA LYS A 572 14.47 11.07 -5.81
C LYS A 572 15.18 9.75 -6.07
N MET A 573 16.35 9.54 -5.47
CA MET A 573 17.10 8.29 -5.60
C MET A 573 16.34 7.12 -4.97
N LYS A 574 15.73 7.31 -3.80
CA LYS A 574 14.87 6.31 -3.15
C LYS A 574 13.65 5.96 -4.00
N GLU A 575 12.98 6.96 -4.61
CA GLU A 575 11.89 6.74 -5.59
C GLU A 575 12.37 5.92 -6.80
N PHE A 576 13.56 6.21 -7.32
CA PHE A 576 14.18 5.48 -8.43
C PHE A 576 14.49 4.02 -8.06
N PHE A 577 15.18 3.77 -6.94
CA PHE A 577 15.51 2.41 -6.50
C PHE A 577 14.26 1.58 -6.18
N ASN A 578 13.30 2.17 -5.47
CA ASN A 578 12.03 1.52 -5.15
C ASN A 578 11.25 1.16 -6.41
N GLY A 579 11.07 2.13 -7.32
CA GLY A 579 10.36 1.89 -8.57
C GLY A 579 11.08 0.93 -9.52
N PHE A 580 12.42 0.94 -9.53
CA PHE A 580 13.19 -0.05 -10.29
C PHE A 580 13.02 -1.45 -9.72
N ALA A 581 13.12 -1.62 -8.40
CA ALA A 581 12.90 -2.90 -7.73
C ALA A 581 11.47 -3.42 -7.94
N ASP A 582 10.46 -2.54 -7.91
CA ASP A 582 9.06 -2.87 -8.21
C ASP A 582 8.86 -3.25 -9.69
N SER A 583 9.64 -2.69 -10.60
CA SER A 583 9.60 -3.07 -12.03
C SER A 583 10.25 -4.41 -12.30
N ALA A 584 11.28 -4.77 -11.54
CA ALA A 584 12.03 -6.03 -11.67
C ALA A 584 11.30 -7.20 -11.00
N VAL A 585 10.86 -6.95 -9.76
CA VAL A 585 10.11 -7.87 -8.91
C VAL A 585 8.69 -7.32 -8.84
N LEU A 586 7.93 -7.62 -9.90
CA LEU A 586 6.64 -7.00 -10.23
C LEU A 586 5.68 -6.85 -9.06
N THR A 587 5.32 -5.60 -8.78
CA THR A 587 4.25 -5.24 -7.85
C THR A 587 3.24 -4.37 -8.61
N PRO A 588 1.95 -4.75 -8.69
CA PRO A 588 0.93 -3.98 -9.41
C PRO A 588 0.79 -2.56 -8.85
N GLY A 589 0.96 -1.56 -9.72
CA GLY A 589 0.79 -0.16 -9.35
C GLY A 589 -0.67 0.32 -9.36
N ALA A 590 -0.90 1.58 -9.00
CA ALA A 590 -2.22 2.18 -8.92
C ALA A 590 -2.98 2.15 -10.26
N ARG A 591 -2.28 2.20 -11.40
CA ARG A 591 -2.90 2.07 -12.73
C ARG A 591 -3.51 0.71 -12.98
N THR A 592 -2.73 -0.35 -12.74
CA THR A 592 -3.20 -1.73 -12.87
C THR A 592 -4.35 -1.99 -11.88
N GLN A 593 -4.26 -1.43 -10.68
CA GLN A 593 -5.33 -1.53 -9.69
C GLN A 593 -6.61 -0.78 -10.07
N ALA A 594 -6.49 0.42 -10.64
CA ALA A 594 -7.64 1.16 -11.13
C ALA A 594 -8.32 0.48 -12.33
N PHE A 595 -7.55 -0.28 -13.14
CA PHE A 595 -8.13 -1.13 -14.19
C PHE A 595 -8.93 -2.31 -13.61
N ILE A 596 -8.47 -2.91 -12.51
CA ILE A 596 -9.15 -4.03 -11.84
C ILE A 596 -10.40 -3.59 -11.10
N THR A 597 -10.35 -2.40 -10.51
CA THR A 597 -11.41 -1.84 -9.67
C THR A 597 -11.93 -0.57 -10.35
N PRO A 598 -12.72 -0.63 -11.44
CA PRO A 598 -13.02 0.52 -12.29
C PRO A 598 -13.96 1.57 -11.66
N GLY A 599 -14.65 1.23 -10.57
CA GLY A 599 -15.62 2.11 -9.90
C GLY A 599 -15.49 2.10 -8.38
N LYS A 600 -16.58 2.46 -7.67
CA LYS A 600 -16.59 2.49 -6.21
C LYS A 600 -16.81 1.09 -5.64
N ARG A 601 -16.20 0.82 -4.48
CA ARG A 601 -16.47 -0.40 -3.71
C ARG A 601 -17.96 -0.48 -3.36
N GLY A 602 -18.52 -1.68 -3.40
CA GLY A 602 -19.96 -1.93 -3.18
C GLY A 602 -20.82 -1.94 -4.44
N GLU A 603 -20.35 -1.36 -5.55
CA GLU A 603 -21.08 -1.44 -6.83
C GLU A 603 -20.98 -2.85 -7.43
N PRO A 604 -22.09 -3.45 -7.90
CA PRO A 604 -22.09 -4.82 -8.42
C PRO A 604 -21.08 -5.08 -9.53
N LEU A 605 -20.97 -4.16 -10.51
CA LEU A 605 -20.02 -4.28 -11.62
C LEU A 605 -18.57 -4.21 -11.13
N THR A 606 -18.27 -3.28 -10.23
CA THR A 606 -16.94 -3.10 -9.66
C THR A 606 -16.53 -4.34 -8.87
N GLU A 607 -17.40 -4.84 -7.99
CA GLU A 607 -17.11 -6.03 -7.19
C GLU A 607 -16.97 -7.29 -8.07
N MET A 608 -17.76 -7.42 -9.14
CA MET A 608 -17.59 -8.51 -10.12
C MET A 608 -16.24 -8.43 -10.85
N MET A 609 -15.80 -7.23 -11.25
CA MET A 609 -14.50 -7.02 -11.89
C MET A 609 -13.35 -7.39 -10.95
N ILE A 610 -13.42 -7.00 -9.69
CA ILE A 610 -12.46 -7.39 -8.65
C ILE A 610 -12.36 -8.92 -8.56
N VAL A 611 -13.50 -9.61 -8.45
CA VAL A 611 -13.55 -11.07 -8.38
C VAL A 611 -12.95 -11.72 -9.64
N GLY A 612 -13.27 -11.21 -10.83
CA GLY A 612 -12.75 -11.79 -12.08
C GLY A 612 -11.27 -11.50 -12.33
N MET A 613 -10.77 -10.35 -11.89
CA MET A 613 -9.46 -9.82 -12.29
C MET A 613 -8.39 -9.91 -11.20
N HIS A 614 -8.71 -10.24 -9.95
CA HIS A 614 -7.76 -10.18 -8.82
C HIS A 614 -6.44 -10.93 -9.07
N LEU A 615 -6.48 -12.18 -9.57
CA LEU A 615 -5.28 -12.96 -9.91
C LEU A 615 -4.65 -12.57 -11.25
N LYS A 616 -5.38 -11.86 -12.10
CA LYS A 616 -4.89 -11.38 -13.41
C LYS A 616 -4.10 -10.08 -13.28
N SER A 617 -4.17 -9.42 -12.14
CA SER A 617 -3.45 -8.18 -11.83
C SER A 617 -1.94 -8.27 -12.07
N PHE A 618 -1.34 -9.39 -11.64
CA PHE A 618 0.07 -9.68 -11.83
C PHE A 618 0.41 -9.82 -13.31
N SER A 619 -0.44 -10.52 -14.08
CA SER A 619 -0.26 -10.72 -15.52
C SER A 619 -0.41 -9.43 -16.33
N VAL A 620 -1.38 -8.57 -15.97
CA VAL A 620 -1.53 -7.23 -16.56
C VAL A 620 -0.27 -6.40 -16.28
N SER A 621 0.22 -6.42 -15.04
CA SER A 621 1.46 -5.72 -14.66
C SER A 621 2.66 -6.25 -15.44
N TYR A 622 2.79 -7.58 -15.59
CA TYR A 622 3.87 -8.20 -16.37
C TYR A 622 3.83 -7.77 -17.84
N TRP A 623 2.64 -7.72 -18.45
CA TRP A 623 2.48 -7.26 -19.82
C TRP A 623 2.90 -5.80 -19.98
N ASN A 624 2.38 -4.93 -19.12
CA ASN A 624 2.64 -3.50 -19.19
C ASN A 624 4.06 -3.12 -18.82
N GLU A 625 4.68 -3.83 -17.87
CA GLU A 625 5.99 -3.49 -17.33
C GLU A 625 7.13 -4.23 -18.00
N ILE A 626 7.05 -5.57 -18.15
CA ILE A 626 8.15 -6.39 -18.65
C ILE A 626 8.08 -6.56 -20.17
N LEU A 627 6.93 -6.99 -20.70
CA LEU A 627 6.83 -7.31 -22.13
C LEU A 627 6.80 -6.06 -22.99
N SER A 628 6.05 -5.04 -22.55
CA SER A 628 5.91 -3.79 -23.32
C SER A 628 7.26 -3.12 -23.62
N ARG A 629 8.29 -3.35 -22.79
CA ARG A 629 9.64 -2.79 -23.00
C ARG A 629 10.34 -3.32 -24.24
N ALA A 630 9.95 -4.47 -24.77
CA ALA A 630 10.51 -5.02 -25.99
C ALA A 630 10.08 -4.24 -27.25
N TRP A 631 8.91 -3.58 -27.22
CA TRP A 631 8.30 -2.97 -28.42
C TRP A 631 7.73 -1.56 -28.23
N LYS A 632 7.53 -1.07 -27.00
CA LYS A 632 7.07 0.31 -26.73
C LYS A 632 8.29 1.20 -26.45
N GLY A 633 8.48 2.23 -27.27
CA GLY A 633 9.59 3.19 -27.22
C GLY A 633 10.20 3.40 -28.60
N GLU A 634 11.35 4.07 -28.67
CA GLU A 634 12.11 4.21 -29.92
C GLU A 634 12.68 2.85 -30.35
N GLY A 635 12.06 2.25 -31.37
CA GLY A 635 12.51 1.01 -32.02
C GLY A 635 12.20 -0.28 -31.27
N VAL A 636 12.28 -1.40 -32.00
CA VAL A 636 12.21 -2.76 -31.43
C VAL A 636 13.53 -3.07 -30.73
N ARG A 637 13.47 -3.36 -29.43
CA ARG A 637 14.66 -3.71 -28.63
C ARG A 637 14.93 -5.21 -28.71
N VAL A 638 15.38 -5.68 -29.88
CA VAL A 638 15.64 -7.11 -30.16
C VAL A 638 16.52 -7.75 -29.09
N GLY A 639 17.56 -7.05 -28.62
CA GLY A 639 18.43 -7.55 -27.55
C GLY A 639 17.71 -7.78 -26.22
N TYR A 640 16.81 -6.88 -25.81
CA TYR A 640 15.98 -7.07 -24.60
C TYR A 640 15.02 -8.25 -24.78
N GLY A 641 14.34 -8.34 -25.94
CA GLY A 641 13.43 -9.44 -26.25
C GLY A 641 14.11 -10.81 -26.22
N LEU A 642 15.33 -10.91 -26.77
CA LEU A 642 16.13 -12.13 -26.75
C LEU A 642 16.59 -12.50 -25.34
N HIS A 643 17.12 -11.54 -24.57
CA HIS A 643 17.49 -11.74 -23.17
C HIS A 643 16.29 -12.21 -22.33
N LEU A 644 15.12 -11.62 -22.54
CA LEU A 644 13.90 -12.02 -21.86
C LEU A 644 13.47 -13.43 -22.25
N ALA A 645 13.45 -13.76 -23.53
CA ALA A 645 13.08 -15.09 -24.03
C ALA A 645 14.02 -16.18 -23.47
N ALA A 646 15.33 -15.94 -23.50
CA ALA A 646 16.33 -16.86 -22.94
C ALA A 646 16.13 -17.05 -21.43
N SER A 647 15.92 -15.96 -20.68
CA SER A 647 15.68 -16.01 -19.23
C SER A 647 14.39 -16.76 -18.89
N MET A 648 13.32 -16.52 -19.66
CA MET A 648 12.04 -17.21 -19.50
C MET A 648 12.14 -18.71 -19.80
N ALA A 649 12.93 -19.11 -20.80
CA ALA A 649 13.16 -20.51 -21.10
C ALA A 649 13.88 -21.22 -19.93
N VAL A 650 14.95 -20.64 -19.42
CA VAL A 650 15.76 -21.23 -18.33
C VAL A 650 14.99 -21.26 -17.01
N TYR A 651 14.55 -20.11 -16.52
CA TYR A 651 13.90 -20.06 -15.20
C TYR A 651 12.45 -20.53 -15.22
N GLY A 652 11.76 -20.41 -16.37
CA GLY A 652 10.44 -21.02 -16.55
C GLY A 652 10.50 -22.54 -16.51
N TYR A 653 11.53 -23.13 -17.12
CA TYR A 653 11.75 -24.57 -17.08
C TYR A 653 12.09 -25.01 -15.66
N LEU A 654 13.01 -24.32 -14.98
CA LEU A 654 13.31 -24.57 -13.57
C LEU A 654 12.05 -24.49 -12.68
N ALA A 655 11.25 -23.43 -12.82
CA ALA A 655 10.02 -23.27 -12.04
C ALA A 655 8.99 -24.37 -12.35
N THR A 656 8.89 -24.81 -13.61
CA THR A 656 8.01 -25.91 -14.02
C THR A 656 8.46 -27.24 -13.44
N THR A 657 9.76 -27.53 -13.52
CA THR A 657 10.36 -28.73 -12.93
C THR A 657 10.15 -28.80 -11.42
N LEU A 658 10.37 -27.69 -10.70
CA LEU A 658 10.10 -27.63 -9.26
C LEU A 658 8.63 -27.90 -8.92
N LYS A 659 7.70 -27.39 -9.74
CA LYS A 659 6.26 -27.64 -9.56
C LYS A 659 5.88 -29.09 -9.86
N ASP A 660 6.48 -29.68 -10.89
CA ASP A 660 6.22 -31.06 -11.29
C ASP A 660 6.72 -32.01 -10.19
N ILE A 661 7.93 -31.78 -9.66
CA ILE A 661 8.46 -32.51 -8.49
C ILE A 661 7.51 -32.36 -7.28
N ALA A 662 7.09 -31.13 -6.95
CA ALA A 662 6.15 -30.88 -5.86
C ALA A 662 4.75 -31.49 -6.08
N ALA A 663 4.41 -31.89 -7.32
CA ALA A 663 3.19 -32.60 -7.66
C ALA A 663 3.40 -34.13 -7.76
N GLY A 664 4.58 -34.64 -7.40
CA GLY A 664 4.92 -36.07 -7.48
C GLY A 664 5.21 -36.57 -8.90
N LYS A 665 5.45 -35.66 -9.85
CA LYS A 665 5.75 -36.00 -11.25
C LYS A 665 7.25 -35.93 -11.52
N GLU A 666 7.71 -36.77 -12.42
CA GLU A 666 9.07 -36.71 -12.95
C GLU A 666 9.29 -35.42 -13.76
N PRO A 667 10.50 -34.84 -13.80
CA PRO A 667 10.81 -33.69 -14.64
C PRO A 667 10.51 -33.94 -16.13
N ARG A 668 10.03 -32.92 -16.84
CA ARG A 668 9.86 -33.01 -18.31
C ARG A 668 11.20 -33.13 -18.99
N GLU A 669 11.29 -33.95 -20.03
CA GLU A 669 12.46 -33.95 -20.91
C GLU A 669 12.71 -32.55 -21.52
N ILE A 670 13.97 -32.15 -21.60
CA ILE A 670 14.35 -30.87 -22.21
C ILE A 670 14.19 -30.99 -23.72
N GLY A 671 13.23 -30.25 -24.27
CA GLY A 671 13.01 -30.17 -25.71
C GLY A 671 12.26 -28.90 -26.10
N PRO A 672 12.10 -28.60 -27.40
CA PRO A 672 11.49 -27.37 -27.88
C PRO A 672 10.08 -27.11 -27.32
N LYS A 673 9.26 -28.17 -27.22
CA LYS A 673 7.91 -28.10 -26.64
C LYS A 673 7.95 -27.78 -25.14
N ALA A 674 8.87 -28.38 -24.39
CA ALA A 674 9.04 -28.11 -22.97
C ALA A 674 9.55 -26.69 -22.72
N LEU A 675 10.51 -26.22 -23.51
CA LEU A 675 11.04 -24.85 -23.44
C LEU A 675 10.00 -23.80 -23.85
N LEU A 676 9.22 -24.04 -24.90
CA LEU A 676 8.13 -23.14 -25.29
C LEU A 676 7.03 -23.10 -24.23
N SER A 677 6.66 -24.26 -23.66
CA SER A 677 5.73 -24.33 -22.53
C SER A 677 6.28 -23.62 -21.30
N ALA A 678 7.57 -23.76 -21.01
CA ALA A 678 8.25 -23.07 -19.91
C ALA A 678 8.21 -21.56 -20.11
N MET A 679 8.48 -21.06 -21.33
CA MET A 679 8.36 -19.64 -21.65
C MET A 679 6.92 -19.15 -21.46
N ALA A 680 5.92 -19.89 -21.96
CA ALA A 680 4.51 -19.51 -21.82
C ALA A 680 4.01 -19.53 -20.35
N THR A 681 4.63 -20.34 -19.50
CA THR A 681 4.29 -20.47 -18.07
C THR A 681 5.22 -19.69 -17.14
N SER A 682 6.24 -19.05 -17.70
CA SER A 682 7.22 -18.23 -16.98
C SER A 682 6.65 -16.86 -16.61
N GLY A 683 6.97 -16.40 -15.40
CA GLY A 683 6.59 -15.07 -14.92
C GLY A 683 5.08 -14.86 -14.90
N GLY A 684 4.65 -13.63 -15.22
CA GLY A 684 3.23 -13.24 -15.22
C GLY A 684 2.42 -13.76 -16.40
N LEU A 685 3.03 -14.46 -17.36
CA LEU A 685 2.32 -15.03 -18.49
C LEU A 685 1.57 -16.32 -18.17
N GLY A 686 1.86 -17.02 -17.06
CA GLY A 686 1.24 -18.33 -16.77
C GLY A 686 -0.30 -18.34 -16.82
N PHE A 687 -0.95 -17.26 -16.39
CA PHE A 687 -2.40 -17.13 -16.52
C PHE A 687 -2.87 -17.04 -17.99
N TYR A 688 -2.19 -16.23 -18.82
CA TYR A 688 -2.49 -16.14 -20.24
C TYR A 688 -2.03 -17.38 -21.01
N GLY A 689 -0.96 -18.06 -20.58
CA GLY A 689 -0.53 -19.35 -21.10
C GLY A 689 -1.64 -20.37 -20.93
N ASP A 690 -2.28 -20.47 -19.77
CA ASP A 690 -3.37 -21.40 -19.54
C ASP A 690 -4.66 -21.05 -20.32
N VAL A 691 -4.98 -19.75 -20.45
CA VAL A 691 -6.12 -19.28 -21.27
C VAL A 691 -5.86 -19.49 -22.77
N PHE A 692 -4.67 -19.15 -23.26
CA PHE A 692 -4.31 -19.23 -24.69
C PHE A 692 -4.07 -20.69 -25.13
N ILE A 693 -3.45 -21.52 -24.28
CA ILE A 693 -3.33 -22.97 -24.52
C ILE A 693 -4.70 -23.65 -24.40
N GLY A 694 -5.59 -23.13 -23.54
CA GLY A 694 -6.96 -23.59 -23.41
C GLY A 694 -7.88 -23.20 -24.57
N THR A 695 -7.67 -22.05 -25.21
CA THR A 695 -8.51 -21.55 -26.32
C THR A 695 -8.02 -21.95 -27.71
N VAL A 696 -6.72 -22.21 -27.91
CA VAL A 696 -6.13 -22.40 -29.25
C VAL A 696 -5.88 -23.87 -29.62
N GLY A 697 -6.21 -24.87 -28.78
CA GLY A 697 -6.02 -26.25 -29.27
C GLY A 697 -6.34 -27.45 -28.41
N ARG A 698 -7.11 -27.37 -27.31
CA ARG A 698 -7.50 -28.58 -26.56
C ARG A 698 -8.95 -28.53 -26.10
N LYS A 699 -9.64 -29.68 -26.18
CA LYS A 699 -10.93 -29.92 -25.54
C LYS A 699 -10.87 -29.52 -24.06
N GLU A 700 -11.97 -28.94 -23.58
CA GLU A 700 -12.27 -28.56 -22.19
C GLU A 700 -11.31 -29.17 -21.15
N ARG A 701 -10.25 -28.43 -20.80
CA ARG A 701 -9.42 -28.80 -19.66
C ARG A 701 -10.32 -28.74 -18.42
N PHE A 702 -10.60 -29.91 -17.85
CA PHE A 702 -11.40 -30.13 -16.62
C PHE A 702 -12.93 -30.17 -16.73
N GLY A 703 -13.52 -30.16 -17.94
CA GLY A 703 -14.98 -30.09 -18.09
C GLY A 703 -15.56 -28.71 -17.73
N GLU A 704 -14.71 -27.70 -17.85
CA GLU A 704 -15.00 -26.29 -17.59
C GLU A 704 -15.03 -25.56 -18.94
N GLY A 705 -16.12 -24.84 -19.21
CA GLY A 705 -16.30 -24.03 -20.40
C GLY A 705 -15.40 -22.79 -20.39
N VAL A 706 -15.21 -22.18 -21.56
CA VAL A 706 -14.42 -20.95 -21.76
C VAL A 706 -14.83 -19.83 -20.77
N LEU A 707 -16.11 -19.76 -20.40
CA LEU A 707 -16.63 -18.79 -19.45
C LEU A 707 -16.07 -18.98 -18.02
N GLU A 708 -15.87 -20.21 -17.57
CA GLU A 708 -15.30 -20.54 -16.25
C GLU A 708 -13.81 -20.19 -16.19
N ALA A 709 -13.07 -20.43 -17.28
CA ALA A 709 -11.66 -20.05 -17.41
C ALA A 709 -11.45 -18.53 -17.47
N ILE A 710 -12.37 -17.80 -18.11
CA ILE A 710 -12.31 -16.34 -18.22
C ILE A 710 -12.73 -15.66 -16.91
N GLY A 711 -13.76 -16.15 -16.23
CA GLY A 711 -14.31 -15.55 -15.01
C GLY A 711 -13.42 -15.66 -13.76
N GLY A 712 -12.37 -16.49 -13.81
CA GLY A 712 -11.45 -16.68 -12.70
C GLY A 712 -11.99 -17.62 -11.61
N PRO A 713 -11.15 -17.96 -10.61
CA PRO A 713 -11.41 -19.14 -9.78
C PRO A 713 -12.63 -19.03 -8.86
N VAL A 714 -12.94 -17.83 -8.37
CA VAL A 714 -14.13 -17.60 -7.52
C VAL A 714 -15.42 -17.81 -8.33
N ILE A 715 -15.49 -17.25 -9.54
CA ILE A 715 -16.64 -17.45 -10.45
C ILE A 715 -16.72 -18.93 -10.84
N GLY A 716 -15.59 -19.55 -11.20
CA GLY A 716 -15.52 -20.98 -11.51
C GLY A 716 -16.04 -21.85 -10.35
N THR A 717 -15.66 -21.56 -9.09
CA THR A 717 -16.18 -22.33 -7.94
C THR A 717 -17.67 -22.09 -7.71
N GLY A 718 -18.17 -20.87 -7.92
CA GLY A 718 -19.60 -20.58 -7.90
C GLY A 718 -20.38 -21.40 -8.94
N ILE A 719 -19.91 -21.41 -10.19
CA ILE A 719 -20.53 -22.19 -11.27
C ILE A 719 -20.47 -23.69 -10.97
N ARG A 720 -19.33 -24.21 -10.49
CA ARG A 720 -19.20 -25.61 -10.07
C ARG A 720 -20.20 -25.98 -8.97
N SER A 721 -20.39 -25.11 -7.99
CA SER A 721 -21.34 -25.31 -6.88
C SER A 721 -22.79 -25.32 -7.37
N ALA A 722 -23.15 -24.40 -8.27
CA ALA A 722 -24.48 -24.38 -8.90
C ALA A 722 -24.72 -25.63 -9.76
N LYS A 723 -23.73 -26.07 -10.54
CA LYS A 723 -23.78 -27.32 -11.31
C LYS A 723 -23.93 -28.54 -10.39
N ALA A 724 -23.29 -28.55 -9.22
CA ALA A 724 -23.43 -29.62 -8.23
C ALA A 724 -24.87 -29.71 -7.68
N LEU A 725 -25.46 -28.56 -7.32
CA LEU A 725 -26.87 -28.50 -6.88
C LEU A 725 -27.84 -28.92 -7.99
N ALA A 726 -27.58 -28.50 -9.23
CA ALA A 726 -28.41 -28.87 -10.38
C ALA A 726 -28.35 -30.39 -10.66
N ASP A 727 -27.18 -31.01 -10.55
CA ASP A 727 -27.04 -32.46 -10.71
C ASP A 727 -27.69 -33.22 -9.56
N LEU A 728 -27.57 -32.70 -8.33
CA LEU A 728 -28.26 -33.26 -7.16
C LEU A 728 -29.79 -33.21 -7.35
N ALA A 729 -30.32 -32.08 -7.84
CA ALA A 729 -31.74 -31.94 -8.15
C ALA A 729 -32.21 -32.86 -9.29
N ARG A 730 -31.30 -33.25 -10.20
CA ARG A 730 -31.54 -34.26 -11.25
C ARG A 730 -31.35 -35.71 -10.78
N GLY A 731 -30.98 -35.92 -9.51
CA GLY A 731 -30.74 -37.25 -8.93
C GLY A 731 -29.36 -37.85 -9.23
N ASP A 732 -28.45 -37.11 -9.85
CA ASP A 732 -27.09 -37.57 -10.18
C ASP A 732 -26.12 -37.27 -9.03
N VAL A 733 -26.26 -38.04 -7.95
CA VAL A 733 -25.57 -37.84 -6.66
C VAL A 733 -24.05 -37.94 -6.82
N ASP A 734 -23.55 -38.84 -7.68
CA ASP A 734 -22.11 -39.04 -7.87
C ASP A 734 -21.46 -37.84 -8.57
N LYS A 735 -22.10 -37.33 -9.66
CA LYS A 735 -21.61 -36.12 -10.33
C LYS A 735 -21.71 -34.89 -9.43
N ALA A 736 -22.80 -34.78 -8.66
CA ALA A 736 -22.98 -33.71 -7.69
C ALA A 736 -21.88 -33.73 -6.63
N SER A 737 -21.62 -34.91 -6.04
CA SER A 737 -20.62 -35.09 -4.98
C SER A 737 -19.20 -34.81 -5.46
N ASN A 738 -18.83 -35.29 -6.65
CA ASN A 738 -17.53 -34.98 -7.25
C ASN A 738 -17.35 -33.47 -7.56
N LYS A 739 -18.39 -32.80 -8.09
CA LYS A 739 -18.34 -31.34 -8.32
C LYS A 739 -18.25 -30.56 -7.01
N ALA A 740 -19.02 -30.95 -5.99
CA ALA A 740 -18.99 -30.34 -4.67
C ALA A 740 -17.62 -30.53 -3.99
N MET A 741 -17.03 -31.72 -4.08
CA MET A 741 -15.69 -32.00 -3.55
C MET A 741 -14.61 -31.12 -4.20
N ARG A 742 -14.66 -30.97 -5.53
CA ARG A 742 -13.72 -30.08 -6.26
C ARG A 742 -13.90 -28.62 -5.87
N ALA A 743 -15.15 -28.18 -5.71
CA ALA A 743 -15.45 -26.85 -5.21
C ALA A 743 -14.88 -26.66 -3.80
N ALA A 744 -15.09 -27.61 -2.89
CA ALA A 744 -14.55 -27.60 -1.53
C ALA A 744 -13.01 -27.55 -1.54
N LYS A 745 -12.35 -28.47 -2.26
CA LYS A 745 -10.88 -28.49 -2.39
C LYS A 745 -10.31 -27.16 -2.88
N SER A 746 -10.99 -26.51 -3.84
CA SER A 746 -10.55 -25.22 -4.40
C SER A 746 -10.61 -24.03 -3.42
N MET A 747 -11.25 -24.22 -2.26
CA MET A 747 -11.40 -23.21 -1.21
C MET A 747 -10.59 -23.51 0.05
N ILE A 748 -9.95 -24.69 0.16
CA ILE A 748 -9.15 -25.07 1.32
C ILE A 748 -7.84 -24.26 1.33
N PRO A 749 -7.65 -23.33 2.29
CA PRO A 749 -6.41 -22.56 2.37
C PRO A 749 -5.21 -23.47 2.57
N GLY A 750 -4.14 -23.25 1.80
CA GLY A 750 -2.90 -24.01 1.94
C GLY A 750 -2.93 -25.44 1.40
N ALA A 751 -4.03 -25.89 0.77
CA ALA A 751 -4.10 -27.23 0.15
C ALA A 751 -3.01 -27.47 -0.91
N ASN A 752 -2.50 -26.40 -1.53
CA ASN A 752 -1.46 -26.44 -2.56
C ASN A 752 -0.08 -25.96 -2.06
N ILE A 753 0.19 -25.98 -0.75
CA ILE A 753 1.53 -25.68 -0.22
C ILE A 753 2.51 -26.73 -0.77
N PHE A 754 3.52 -26.25 -1.51
CA PHE A 754 4.33 -27.09 -2.40
C PHE A 754 5.05 -28.25 -1.70
N TYR A 755 5.51 -28.07 -0.46
CA TYR A 755 6.23 -29.11 0.28
C TYR A 755 5.32 -30.11 1.00
N SER A 756 4.04 -29.78 1.21
CA SER A 756 3.06 -30.70 1.82
C SER A 756 2.12 -31.33 0.79
N ARG A 757 2.10 -30.80 -0.44
CA ARG A 757 1.16 -31.16 -1.49
C ARG A 757 1.13 -32.65 -1.78
N ILE A 758 2.29 -33.28 -1.95
CA ILE A 758 2.40 -34.72 -2.20
C ILE A 758 1.67 -35.51 -1.10
N ALA A 759 2.02 -35.27 0.17
CA ALA A 759 1.38 -35.99 1.28
C ALA A 759 -0.14 -35.80 1.31
N VAL A 760 -0.63 -34.57 1.13
CA VAL A 760 -2.07 -34.26 1.18
C VAL A 760 -2.82 -34.84 -0.03
N ASP A 761 -2.24 -34.78 -1.22
CA ASP A 761 -2.85 -35.32 -2.43
C ASP A 761 -2.94 -36.86 -2.34
N TYR A 762 -1.84 -37.54 -1.97
CA TYR A 762 -1.76 -38.99 -1.90
C TYR A 762 -2.61 -39.59 -0.76
N LEU A 763 -2.50 -39.04 0.46
CA LEU A 763 -3.14 -39.62 1.65
C LEU A 763 -4.64 -39.31 1.75
N PHE A 764 -5.13 -38.31 1.03
CA PHE A 764 -6.50 -37.83 1.20
C PHE A 764 -7.22 -37.57 -0.11
N PHE A 765 -6.74 -36.63 -0.92
CA PHE A 765 -7.54 -36.16 -2.06
C PHE A 765 -7.65 -37.17 -3.20
N TRP A 766 -6.65 -38.01 -3.42
CA TRP A 766 -6.69 -39.03 -4.47
C TRP A 766 -7.61 -40.19 -4.08
N GLN A 767 -7.52 -40.67 -2.83
CA GLN A 767 -8.42 -41.69 -2.30
C GLN A 767 -9.89 -41.23 -2.38
N LEU A 768 -10.13 -39.98 -1.99
CA LEU A 768 -11.47 -39.39 -2.04
C LEU A 768 -11.99 -39.20 -3.48
N GLN A 769 -11.11 -38.85 -4.44
CA GLN A 769 -11.51 -38.74 -5.84
C GLN A 769 -11.76 -40.09 -6.49
N GLU A 770 -10.99 -41.12 -6.14
CA GLU A 770 -11.22 -42.48 -6.62
C GLU A 770 -12.53 -43.04 -6.04
N TYR A 771 -12.79 -42.81 -4.75
CA TYR A 771 -14.05 -43.18 -4.09
C TYR A 771 -15.27 -42.51 -4.75
N LEU A 772 -15.20 -41.20 -5.03
CA LEU A 772 -16.30 -40.45 -5.66
C LEU A 772 -16.44 -40.71 -7.16
N ARG A 773 -15.38 -41.20 -7.83
CA ARG A 773 -15.37 -41.50 -9.25
C ARG A 773 -14.39 -42.65 -9.52
N PRO A 774 -14.86 -43.90 -9.47
CA PRO A 774 -14.04 -45.06 -9.78
C PRO A 774 -13.37 -44.97 -11.17
N GLY A 775 -12.10 -45.32 -11.25
CA GLY A 775 -11.26 -45.19 -12.43
C GLY A 775 -10.67 -43.79 -12.65
N TRP A 776 -10.78 -42.88 -11.69
CA TRP A 776 -10.21 -41.54 -11.76
C TRP A 776 -8.68 -41.58 -11.82
N ALA A 777 -8.04 -42.36 -10.95
CA ALA A 777 -6.58 -42.44 -10.84
C ALA A 777 -5.94 -42.90 -12.16
N ARG A 778 -6.47 -43.97 -12.76
CA ARG A 778 -6.02 -44.47 -14.07
C ARG A 778 -6.22 -43.45 -15.19
N SER A 779 -7.35 -42.74 -15.18
CA SER A 779 -7.63 -41.67 -16.15
C SER A 779 -6.77 -40.43 -15.92
N PHE A 780 -6.30 -40.21 -14.70
CA PHE A 780 -5.43 -39.11 -14.34
C PHE A 780 -3.99 -39.37 -14.79
N GLU A 781 -3.46 -40.56 -14.53
CA GLU A 781 -2.16 -41.04 -15.02
C GLU A 781 -2.06 -40.97 -16.54
N LYS A 782 -2.99 -41.63 -17.23
CA LYS A 782 -3.00 -41.67 -18.70
C LYS A 782 -2.95 -40.27 -19.31
N ARG A 783 -3.74 -39.34 -18.76
CA ARG A 783 -3.79 -37.95 -19.23
C ARG A 783 -2.48 -37.22 -19.01
N VAL A 784 -1.84 -37.40 -17.85
CA VAL A 784 -0.57 -36.74 -17.55
C VAL A 784 0.51 -37.23 -18.51
N HIS A 785 0.57 -38.54 -18.74
CA HIS A 785 1.46 -39.15 -19.72
C HIS A 785 1.18 -38.62 -21.15
N GLU A 786 -0.07 -38.60 -21.60
CA GLU A 786 -0.44 -38.09 -22.93
C GLU A 786 -0.17 -36.58 -23.11
N GLU A 787 -0.43 -35.75 -22.09
CA GLU A 787 -0.29 -34.31 -22.21
C GLU A 787 1.15 -33.81 -22.11
N THR A 788 1.95 -34.48 -21.28
CA THR A 788 3.26 -33.99 -20.85
C THR A 788 4.41 -34.96 -21.10
N GLY A 789 4.14 -36.23 -21.39
CA GLY A 789 5.16 -37.28 -21.49
C GLY A 789 5.81 -37.60 -20.14
N GLN A 790 5.14 -37.28 -19.04
CA GLN A 790 5.66 -37.47 -17.68
C GLN A 790 4.92 -38.61 -17.00
N ASP A 791 5.67 -39.38 -16.20
CA ASP A 791 5.11 -40.32 -15.24
C ASP A 791 5.20 -39.76 -13.81
N PHE A 792 4.59 -40.48 -12.87
CA PHE A 792 4.61 -40.14 -11.44
C PHE A 792 5.66 -40.98 -10.73
N TYR A 793 6.34 -40.39 -9.74
CA TYR A 793 7.26 -41.12 -8.87
C TYR A 793 6.57 -42.24 -8.09
N ILE A 794 5.33 -41.99 -7.66
CA ILE A 794 4.44 -43.00 -7.07
C ILE A 794 3.12 -42.87 -7.82
N ARG A 795 2.65 -43.95 -8.45
CA ARG A 795 1.49 -43.84 -9.34
C ARG A 795 0.20 -43.57 -8.55
N PRO A 796 -0.67 -42.63 -8.96
CA PRO A 796 -1.99 -42.44 -8.37
C PRO A 796 -2.77 -43.74 -8.11
N THR A 797 -2.70 -44.71 -9.02
CA THR A 797 -3.32 -46.03 -8.92
C THR A 797 -2.71 -46.88 -7.81
N GLU A 798 -1.41 -46.77 -7.55
CA GLU A 798 -0.76 -47.44 -6.41
C GLU A 798 -1.17 -46.80 -5.07
N ALA A 799 -1.43 -45.49 -5.07
CA ALA A 799 -1.74 -44.74 -3.86
C ALA A 799 -3.19 -44.88 -3.37
N VAL A 800 -4.11 -45.30 -4.25
CA VAL A 800 -5.55 -45.43 -3.95
C VAL A 800 -6.02 -46.87 -3.80
N ASN A 801 -5.12 -47.85 -3.98
CA ASN A 801 -5.40 -49.28 -3.87
C ASN A 801 -5.31 -49.80 -2.43
#